data_AF-A0A9X2RB84-F1
#
_entry.id   AF-A0A9X2RB84-F1
#
_cell.length_a   1.000
_cell.length_b   1.000
_cell.length_c   1.000
_cell.angle_alpha   90.00
_cell.angle_beta   90.00
_cell.angle_gamma   90.00
#
_symmetry.space_group_name_H-M   'P 1'
#
loop_
_entity.id
_entity.type
_entity.pdbx_description
1 polymer ?
#
loop_
_entity_poly.entity_id
_entity_poly.type
_entity_poly.pdbx_seq_one_letter_code
_entity_poly.pdbx_strand_id
1 'polypeptide(L)'
;MKNTKHSHRFWMLPAVALLSVMLFGCNGNGNFSSNTDAAQKVYVAPGELDEFYGFMSGGYNGQLGVYGIPSGRHIFTVPVFSQAAVNGYGYSEETKAMLNTTHGFVPWGDAHHPELSQTNGETDGRWIFINENNTPRVARIGLDEFKTQEIIEIPNSAGNHASAFVTPNTEYVSAATRFSIPIDADMSNMDVSIDSYKDTFKGTLSFIKVSEEGKMNIDFQILMPGFDYDLSHAGKGPSDGWAFFTSYNSEQAHTLLEINASKNDKDFIAAINWRKAAEYAKEGKGKMMPGKHVRNYIDHEEGGIAKSETINEVRVLDPRELDGIVYFLPTPKSPHGVDVDPSGQYIIAGGKLSTVIPVHSFAKMIDAIDSEDYEGEVMGIPVLKYDSILHGEVQDPGLGPLHTEFDGKGYAYTTAFISSEVVKWEIESTQVVDRIDTYYSPGHLMIPGGDSQKPDGKYLVALNKITKDRYLPTGPEMFHSAQLIDISGDKMQLLLDFPTEGEPHYAQGIAAEKVMKRQKRFYKLEDNTHPYRATTEAQTRVERDGDEVHVYMTTIRSHFSPDNIEGIKVGDKVYFHVTNLEQDWDVPHGFAIIGANNSELLIMPGETLTLTWEPKKVGVFPFYCTDFCSALHQEMQGYVRVSPENSDIDFKYGTGK
;
A
#
# COMPACT_ATOMS: atom_id res chain seq x y z
N MET A 1 -39.63 -42.24 -69.11
CA MET A 1 -41.09 -41.98 -69.05
C MET A 1 -41.31 -40.51 -68.75
N LYS A 2 -42.01 -39.80 -69.66
CA LYS A 2 -42.78 -38.53 -69.49
C LYS A 2 -42.08 -37.33 -68.82
N ASN A 3 -41.70 -36.32 -69.62
CA ASN A 3 -42.38 -35.01 -69.79
C ASN A 3 -42.02 -34.00 -68.67
N THR A 4 -41.69 -32.71 -68.85
CA THR A 4 -41.55 -31.79 -70.00
C THR A 4 -41.04 -30.43 -69.45
N LYS A 5 -40.13 -29.76 -70.18
CA LYS A 5 -40.06 -28.29 -70.48
C LYS A 5 -39.78 -27.30 -69.31
N HIS A 6 -39.05 -26.18 -69.44
CA HIS A 6 -38.51 -25.43 -70.59
C HIS A 6 -37.41 -24.42 -70.14
N SER A 7 -36.38 -24.28 -71.00
CA SER A 7 -35.60 -23.09 -71.39
C SER A 7 -35.17 -22.00 -70.40
N HIS A 8 -33.86 -21.70 -70.39
CA HIS A 8 -33.38 -20.32 -70.45
C HIS A 8 -32.23 -20.17 -71.45
N ARG A 9 -32.41 -19.21 -72.37
CA ARG A 9 -31.45 -18.77 -73.38
C ARG A 9 -30.53 -17.71 -72.78
N PHE A 10 -29.24 -17.89 -73.05
CA PHE A 10 -28.16 -16.91 -72.99
C PHE A 10 -28.48 -15.61 -73.73
N TRP A 11 -28.14 -14.46 -73.12
CA TRP A 11 -27.71 -13.25 -73.82
C TRP A 11 -26.49 -12.65 -73.10
N MET A 12 -25.49 -12.31 -73.91
CA MET A 12 -24.21 -11.68 -73.56
C MET A 12 -24.37 -10.18 -73.28
N LEU A 13 -23.58 -9.70 -72.30
CA LEU A 13 -22.99 -8.36 -72.12
C LEU A 13 -23.96 -7.17 -71.86
N PRO A 14 -23.66 -6.35 -70.83
CA PRO A 14 -22.45 -5.53 -70.85
C PRO A 14 -21.61 -5.55 -69.56
N ALA A 15 -20.38 -6.04 -69.68
CA ALA A 15 -19.27 -5.89 -68.74
C ALA A 15 -18.68 -4.46 -68.69
N VAL A 16 -19.52 -3.43 -68.89
CA VAL A 16 -19.13 -2.01 -68.87
C VAL A 16 -19.79 -1.25 -67.71
N ALA A 17 -20.77 -1.84 -67.02
CA ALA A 17 -21.40 -1.22 -65.84
C ALA A 17 -20.69 -1.55 -64.50
N LEU A 18 -19.73 -2.49 -64.49
CA LEU A 18 -19.06 -2.92 -63.26
C LEU A 18 -17.75 -2.15 -62.95
N LEU A 19 -17.20 -1.37 -63.89
CA LEU A 19 -16.02 -0.55 -63.63
C LEU A 19 -16.33 0.85 -63.07
N SER A 20 -17.60 1.30 -63.12
CA SER A 20 -18.02 2.61 -62.61
C SER A 20 -18.58 2.58 -61.18
N VAL A 21 -18.74 1.40 -60.57
CA VAL A 21 -19.24 1.27 -59.18
C VAL A 21 -18.10 1.11 -58.16
N MET A 22 -16.85 0.92 -58.61
CA MET A 22 -15.68 0.89 -57.70
C MET A 22 -15.09 2.29 -57.38
N LEU A 23 -15.66 3.38 -57.90
CA LEU A 23 -15.16 4.75 -57.65
C LEU A 23 -16.10 5.63 -56.82
N PHE A 24 -17.18 5.08 -56.24
CA PHE A 24 -18.11 5.82 -55.36
C PHE A 24 -18.54 4.99 -54.13
N GLY A 25 -17.59 4.27 -53.52
CA GLY A 25 -17.77 3.57 -52.25
C GLY A 25 -16.99 4.25 -51.12
N CYS A 26 -17.70 5.03 -50.30
CA CYS A 26 -17.33 5.50 -48.96
C CYS A 26 -16.02 6.29 -48.79
N ASN A 27 -16.15 7.61 -48.92
CA ASN A 27 -15.27 8.59 -48.29
C ASN A 27 -15.56 8.65 -46.77
N GLY A 28 -15.27 7.56 -46.06
CA GLY A 28 -15.28 7.51 -44.61
C GLY A 28 -13.84 7.52 -44.12
N ASN A 29 -13.31 8.69 -43.79
CA ASN A 29 -12.13 8.83 -42.94
C ASN A 29 -12.50 8.32 -41.53
N GLY A 30 -12.59 7.00 -41.39
CA GLY A 30 -12.52 6.35 -40.09
C GLY A 30 -11.05 6.27 -39.72
N ASN A 31 -10.62 7.05 -38.72
CA ASN A 31 -9.33 6.90 -38.08
C ASN A 31 -9.18 5.46 -37.57
N PHE A 32 -8.55 4.59 -38.37
CA PHE A 32 -8.13 3.26 -37.96
C PHE A 32 -6.80 3.27 -37.18
N SER A 33 -6.32 4.45 -36.74
CA SER A 33 -5.01 4.63 -36.12
C SER A 33 -5.00 4.66 -34.59
N SER A 34 -6.12 4.42 -33.89
CA SER A 34 -6.16 4.57 -32.42
C SER A 34 -5.72 3.32 -31.64
N ASN A 35 -6.06 2.11 -32.09
CA ASN A 35 -5.81 0.88 -31.29
C ASN A 35 -4.42 0.28 -31.50
N THR A 36 -3.83 0.43 -32.70
CA THR A 36 -2.46 -0.05 -32.96
C THR A 36 -1.41 0.76 -32.20
N ASP A 37 -1.66 2.06 -32.02
CA ASP A 37 -0.79 2.97 -31.27
C ASP A 37 -0.79 2.65 -29.77
N ALA A 38 -1.98 2.49 -29.17
CA ALA A 38 -2.11 2.16 -27.75
C ALA A 38 -1.41 0.84 -27.39
N ALA A 39 -1.64 -0.22 -28.17
CA ALA A 39 -1.02 -1.53 -27.95
C ALA A 39 0.52 -1.46 -28.06
N GLN A 40 1.06 -0.65 -28.96
CA GLN A 40 2.51 -0.46 -29.10
C GLN A 40 3.12 0.27 -27.90
N LYS A 41 2.39 1.23 -27.30
CA LYS A 41 2.87 2.01 -26.14
C LYS A 41 2.98 1.21 -24.85
N VAL A 42 2.23 0.11 -24.73
CA VAL A 42 2.24 -0.78 -23.54
C VAL A 42 2.98 -2.09 -23.78
N TYR A 43 3.41 -2.35 -25.02
CA TYR A 43 4.15 -3.55 -25.35
C TYR A 43 5.60 -3.42 -24.87
N VAL A 44 5.96 -4.27 -23.90
CA VAL A 44 7.34 -4.45 -23.44
C VAL A 44 7.79 -5.84 -23.88
N ALA A 45 8.78 -5.92 -24.76
CA ALA A 45 9.17 -7.18 -25.39
C ALA A 45 9.87 -8.14 -24.39
N PRO A 46 9.91 -9.45 -24.66
CA PRO A 46 10.71 -10.38 -23.86
C PRO A 46 12.18 -9.94 -23.78
N GLY A 47 12.69 -9.77 -22.55
CA GLY A 47 14.04 -9.27 -22.28
C GLY A 47 14.14 -7.76 -22.08
N GLU A 48 13.07 -7.01 -22.34
CA GLU A 48 12.96 -5.58 -22.01
C GLU A 48 12.29 -5.38 -20.64
N LEU A 49 12.55 -4.23 -20.04
CA LEU A 49 12.06 -3.87 -18.71
C LEU A 49 11.04 -2.72 -18.80
N ASP A 50 10.09 -2.72 -17.87
CA ASP A 50 9.20 -1.58 -17.65
C ASP A 50 9.97 -0.34 -17.21
N GLU A 51 9.40 0.83 -17.49
CA GLU A 51 10.01 2.14 -17.20
C GLU A 51 9.80 2.56 -15.74
N PHE A 52 8.68 2.15 -15.13
CA PHE A 52 8.34 2.48 -13.75
C PHE A 52 7.92 1.23 -12.96
N TYR A 53 8.21 1.25 -11.66
CA TYR A 53 7.48 0.44 -10.69
C TYR A 53 6.21 1.19 -10.30
N GLY A 54 5.07 0.50 -10.31
CA GLY A 54 3.81 0.90 -9.69
C GLY A 54 3.55 0.08 -8.44
N PHE A 55 3.39 0.73 -7.31
CA PHE A 55 3.09 0.14 -6.02
C PHE A 55 1.63 0.38 -5.69
N MET A 56 0.84 -0.68 -5.60
CA MET A 56 -0.60 -0.61 -5.40
C MET A 56 -0.94 -1.19 -4.05
N SER A 57 -1.79 -0.50 -3.30
CA SER A 57 -2.37 -1.09 -2.11
C SER A 57 -3.03 -2.44 -2.43
N GLY A 58 -2.90 -3.41 -1.53
CA GLY A 58 -3.62 -4.66 -1.62
C GLY A 58 -5.03 -4.62 -1.02
N GLY A 59 -5.48 -3.47 -0.49
CA GLY A 59 -6.78 -3.34 0.16
C GLY A 59 -6.99 -4.42 1.22
N TYR A 60 -8.13 -5.09 1.17
CA TYR A 60 -8.53 -6.12 2.13
C TYR A 60 -7.71 -7.43 2.05
N ASN A 61 -6.72 -7.55 1.15
CA ASN A 61 -5.73 -8.62 1.25
C ASN A 61 -4.57 -8.28 2.21
N GLY A 62 -4.39 -7.01 2.59
CA GLY A 62 -3.41 -6.54 3.57
C GLY A 62 -1.95 -6.48 3.08
N GLN A 63 -1.72 -6.55 1.77
CA GLN A 63 -0.39 -6.65 1.15
C GLN A 63 -0.08 -5.41 0.30
N LEU A 64 1.09 -5.38 -0.34
CA LEU A 64 1.46 -4.39 -1.35
C LEU A 64 1.73 -5.07 -2.69
N GLY A 65 0.95 -4.77 -3.72
CA GLY A 65 1.16 -5.26 -5.08
C GLY A 65 2.18 -4.40 -5.84
N VAL A 66 3.05 -5.04 -6.62
CA VAL A 66 4.11 -4.38 -7.41
C VAL A 66 3.90 -4.68 -8.89
N TYR A 67 3.75 -3.64 -9.69
CA TYR A 67 3.43 -3.71 -11.11
C TYR A 67 4.51 -3.03 -11.95
N GLY A 68 4.76 -3.56 -13.15
CA GLY A 68 5.56 -2.88 -14.17
C GLY A 68 4.68 -1.98 -15.04
N ILE A 69 5.09 -0.73 -15.24
CA ILE A 69 4.41 0.25 -16.12
C ILE A 69 5.37 0.62 -17.26
N PRO A 70 4.96 0.52 -18.55
CA PRO A 70 3.57 0.53 -19.02
C PRO A 70 2.91 -0.85 -19.27
N SER A 71 3.59 -1.97 -19.01
CA SER A 71 3.03 -3.29 -19.38
C SER A 71 1.81 -3.73 -18.57
N GLY A 72 1.60 -3.16 -17.38
CA GLY A 72 0.53 -3.55 -16.45
C GLY A 72 0.75 -4.93 -15.82
N ARG A 73 1.96 -5.50 -15.93
CA ARG A 73 2.27 -6.82 -15.37
C ARG A 73 2.38 -6.74 -13.84
N HIS A 74 1.64 -7.57 -13.13
CA HIS A 74 1.87 -7.82 -11.69
C HIS A 74 3.15 -8.67 -11.56
N ILE A 75 4.22 -8.09 -11.02
CA ILE A 75 5.54 -8.72 -10.97
C ILE A 75 5.92 -9.25 -9.59
N PHE A 76 5.34 -8.70 -8.51
CA PHE A 76 5.61 -9.15 -7.15
C PHE A 76 4.52 -8.71 -6.18
N THR A 77 4.38 -9.39 -5.04
CA THR A 77 3.55 -8.95 -3.91
C THR A 77 4.41 -8.98 -2.66
N VAL A 78 4.54 -7.83 -1.98
CA VAL A 78 5.23 -7.74 -0.69
C VAL A 78 4.26 -8.08 0.43
N PRO A 79 4.56 -9.07 1.28
CA PRO A 79 3.76 -9.31 2.47
C PRO A 79 3.93 -8.28 3.57
N VAL A 80 2.81 -7.83 4.14
CA VAL A 80 2.80 -6.72 5.09
C VAL A 80 1.96 -7.06 6.32
N PHE A 81 0.64 -6.98 6.22
CA PHE A 81 -0.27 -7.11 7.37
C PHE A 81 -0.96 -8.46 7.43
N SER A 82 -0.82 -9.28 6.38
CA SER A 82 -1.44 -10.60 6.28
C SER A 82 -0.40 -11.70 6.19
N GLN A 83 -0.75 -12.87 6.70
CA GLN A 83 0.04 -14.09 6.49
C GLN A 83 0.13 -14.41 5.00
N ALA A 84 1.32 -14.77 4.52
CA ALA A 84 1.54 -15.12 3.12
C ALA A 84 2.21 -16.50 3.02
N ALA A 85 1.40 -17.50 2.68
CA ALA A 85 1.88 -18.88 2.58
C ALA A 85 2.93 -19.07 1.46
N VAL A 86 2.88 -18.23 0.42
CA VAL A 86 3.79 -18.26 -0.75
C VAL A 86 5.27 -18.17 -0.40
N ASN A 87 5.63 -17.57 0.74
CA ASN A 87 7.01 -17.44 1.18
C ASN A 87 7.19 -17.64 2.69
N GLY A 88 6.16 -18.12 3.40
CA GLY A 88 6.21 -18.33 4.84
C GLY A 88 6.14 -17.06 5.70
N TYR A 89 5.84 -15.88 5.14
CA TYR A 89 5.70 -14.65 5.93
C TYR A 89 4.53 -14.74 6.92
N GLY A 90 4.81 -14.40 8.18
CA GLY A 90 3.87 -14.53 9.30
C GLY A 90 3.71 -15.98 9.79
N TYR A 91 4.45 -16.94 9.21
CA TYR A 91 4.47 -18.36 9.56
C TYR A 91 5.82 -18.78 10.16
N SER A 92 6.92 -18.33 9.54
CA SER A 92 8.27 -18.58 10.04
C SER A 92 8.53 -17.86 11.37
N GLU A 93 9.42 -18.41 12.19
CA GLU A 93 9.77 -17.75 13.47
C GLU A 93 10.41 -16.37 13.26
N GLU A 94 11.07 -16.16 12.12
CA GLU A 94 11.69 -14.89 11.75
C GLU A 94 10.68 -13.79 11.44
N THR A 95 9.44 -14.12 11.04
CA THR A 95 8.47 -13.12 10.56
C THR A 95 7.18 -13.10 11.38
N LYS A 96 6.88 -14.14 12.15
CA LYS A 96 5.64 -14.26 12.93
C LYS A 96 5.39 -13.07 13.86
N ALA A 97 6.44 -12.52 14.47
CA ALA A 97 6.30 -11.37 15.36
C ALA A 97 5.85 -10.08 14.64
N MET A 98 6.02 -9.97 13.31
CA MET A 98 5.56 -8.81 12.54
C MET A 98 4.05 -8.56 12.65
N LEU A 99 3.28 -9.61 12.96
CA LEU A 99 1.82 -9.57 13.04
C LEU A 99 1.30 -9.51 14.49
N ASN A 100 2.18 -9.30 15.47
CA ASN A 100 1.78 -9.05 16.86
C ASN A 100 1.22 -7.64 17.02
N THR A 101 0.14 -7.53 17.78
CA THR A 101 -0.55 -6.28 18.10
C THR A 101 -0.91 -6.26 19.58
N THR A 102 -1.45 -5.15 20.08
CA THR A 102 -2.03 -5.11 21.43
C THR A 102 -3.24 -6.03 21.60
N HIS A 103 -3.85 -6.48 20.49
CA HIS A 103 -4.96 -7.44 20.43
C HIS A 103 -4.50 -8.89 20.24
N GLY A 104 -3.19 -9.15 20.26
CA GLY A 104 -2.58 -10.46 19.99
C GLY A 104 -2.11 -10.59 18.54
N PHE A 105 -2.00 -11.83 18.06
CA PHE A 105 -1.57 -12.12 16.69
C PHE A 105 -2.73 -11.89 15.70
N VAL A 106 -2.58 -10.95 14.77
CA VAL A 106 -3.61 -10.58 13.79
C VAL A 106 -3.08 -10.89 12.37
N PRO A 107 -3.53 -12.00 11.74
CA PRO A 107 -2.95 -12.53 10.51
C PRO A 107 -3.50 -11.92 9.21
N TRP A 108 -4.16 -10.77 9.30
CA TRP A 108 -4.75 -10.07 8.15
C TRP A 108 -4.73 -8.56 8.37
N GLY A 109 -4.94 -7.80 7.30
CA GLY A 109 -5.16 -6.36 7.37
C GLY A 109 -5.87 -5.79 6.16
N ASP A 110 -6.17 -4.51 6.23
CA ASP A 110 -6.87 -3.75 5.19
C ASP A 110 -6.00 -2.56 4.74
N ALA A 111 -5.08 -2.82 3.82
CA ALA A 111 -4.04 -1.88 3.39
C ALA A 111 -4.61 -0.73 2.56
N HIS A 112 -4.15 0.51 2.70
CA HIS A 112 -4.80 1.67 2.06
C HIS A 112 -3.89 2.53 1.19
N HIS A 113 -3.00 3.33 1.79
CA HIS A 113 -2.20 4.32 1.10
C HIS A 113 -0.71 3.97 1.18
N PRO A 114 -0.14 3.38 0.10
CA PRO A 114 1.30 3.32 -0.03
C PRO A 114 1.87 4.72 -0.30
N GLU A 115 3.05 5.01 0.23
CA GLU A 115 3.72 6.31 0.11
C GLU A 115 5.23 6.14 0.03
N LEU A 116 5.85 6.64 -1.04
CA LEU A 116 7.29 6.49 -1.25
C LEU A 116 8.09 7.46 -0.38
N SER A 117 9.24 7.00 0.13
CA SER A 117 10.19 7.90 0.78
C SER A 117 10.71 8.97 -0.18
N GLN A 118 10.85 10.17 0.35
CA GLN A 118 11.31 11.36 -0.35
C GLN A 118 12.59 11.94 0.26
N THR A 119 13.40 12.57 -0.60
CA THR A 119 14.54 13.42 -0.25
C THR A 119 14.39 14.73 -1.01
N ASN A 120 14.36 15.87 -0.31
CA ASN A 120 14.11 17.20 -0.90
C ASN A 120 12.82 17.26 -1.76
N GLY A 121 11.78 16.55 -1.35
CA GLY A 121 10.50 16.49 -2.05
C GLY A 121 10.50 15.63 -3.31
N GLU A 122 11.53 14.80 -3.53
CA GLU A 122 11.59 13.85 -4.65
C GLU A 122 11.62 12.41 -4.14
N THR A 123 10.86 11.53 -4.79
CA THR A 123 10.89 10.09 -4.50
C THR A 123 12.30 9.51 -4.71
N ASP A 124 12.81 8.77 -3.71
CA ASP A 124 14.22 8.34 -3.68
C ASP A 124 14.42 6.81 -3.70
N GLY A 125 13.32 6.06 -3.57
CA GLY A 125 13.28 4.60 -3.67
C GLY A 125 13.99 3.87 -2.53
N ARG A 126 14.18 4.49 -1.35
CA ARG A 126 14.71 3.80 -0.17
C ARG A 126 13.66 2.89 0.44
N TRP A 127 12.49 3.46 0.71
CA TRP A 127 11.38 2.79 1.38
C TRP A 127 10.06 3.13 0.73
N ILE A 128 9.07 2.31 1.03
CA ILE A 128 7.67 2.66 0.87
C ILE A 128 6.95 2.38 2.19
N PHE A 129 6.13 3.32 2.62
CA PHE A 129 5.28 3.19 3.80
C PHE A 129 3.89 2.78 3.34
N ILE A 130 3.17 2.05 4.18
CA ILE A 130 1.77 1.73 3.91
C ILE A 130 1.03 1.58 5.24
N ASN A 131 -0.20 2.04 5.31
CA ASN A 131 -1.06 1.84 6.48
C ASN A 131 -2.04 0.70 6.27
N GLU A 132 -2.63 0.22 7.37
CA GLU A 132 -3.86 -0.55 7.32
C GLU A 132 -4.94 -0.01 8.27
N ASN A 133 -6.19 -0.13 7.84
CA ASN A 133 -7.32 0.56 8.44
C ASN A 133 -7.90 -0.16 9.67
N ASN A 134 -7.98 -1.50 9.63
CA ASN A 134 -8.68 -2.29 10.64
C ASN A 134 -8.03 -2.24 12.02
N THR A 135 -6.76 -2.67 12.13
CA THR A 135 -5.95 -2.47 13.34
C THR A 135 -4.95 -1.36 13.03
N PRO A 136 -5.18 -0.11 13.47
CA PRO A 136 -4.36 1.04 13.10
C PRO A 136 -2.85 0.76 13.15
N ARG A 137 -2.23 0.55 11.99
CA ARG A 137 -0.81 0.24 11.86
C ARG A 137 -0.23 0.97 10.65
N VAL A 138 1.07 1.26 10.71
CA VAL A 138 1.88 1.73 9.59
C VAL A 138 3.09 0.81 9.46
N ALA A 139 3.34 0.34 8.24
CA ALA A 139 4.49 -0.47 7.89
C ALA A 139 5.50 0.35 7.09
N ARG A 140 6.79 0.03 7.25
CA ARG A 140 7.89 0.44 6.37
C ARG A 140 8.42 -0.78 5.64
N ILE A 141 8.50 -0.67 4.32
CA ILE A 141 9.02 -1.70 3.42
C ILE A 141 10.34 -1.21 2.82
N GLY A 142 11.37 -2.05 2.88
CA GLY A 142 12.66 -1.83 2.23
C GLY A 142 12.56 -2.16 0.75
N LEU A 143 12.79 -1.19 -0.14
CA LEU A 143 12.69 -1.40 -1.58
C LEU A 143 13.95 -2.01 -2.19
N ASP A 144 15.03 -2.13 -1.43
CA ASP A 144 16.24 -2.88 -1.78
C ASP A 144 16.03 -4.40 -1.75
N GLU A 145 15.17 -4.89 -0.85
CA GLU A 145 14.85 -6.31 -0.70
C GLU A 145 13.37 -6.64 -1.01
N PHE A 146 12.53 -5.62 -1.21
CA PHE A 146 11.06 -5.77 -1.28
C PHE A 146 10.49 -6.54 -0.08
N LYS A 147 10.98 -6.25 1.13
CA LYS A 147 10.57 -6.89 2.38
C LYS A 147 10.09 -5.86 3.41
N THR A 148 9.02 -6.19 4.13
CA THR A 148 8.55 -5.39 5.27
C THR A 148 9.60 -5.43 6.38
N GLN A 149 10.07 -4.25 6.80
CA GLN A 149 11.16 -4.09 7.75
C GLN A 149 10.66 -3.75 9.15
N GLU A 150 9.51 -3.09 9.24
CA GLU A 150 9.00 -2.55 10.49
C GLU A 150 7.51 -2.25 10.39
N ILE A 151 6.75 -2.51 11.46
CA ILE A 151 5.32 -2.20 11.59
C ILE A 151 5.10 -1.57 12.96
N ILE A 152 4.46 -0.41 13.02
CA ILE A 152 4.12 0.27 14.27
C ILE A 152 2.60 0.46 14.37
N GLU A 153 2.02 0.04 15.49
CA GLU A 153 0.61 0.27 15.83
C GLU A 153 0.40 1.71 16.29
N ILE A 154 -0.71 2.31 15.87
CA ILE A 154 -1.09 3.69 16.16
C ILE A 154 -2.09 3.69 17.32
N PRO A 155 -1.67 4.03 18.55
CA PRO A 155 -2.56 4.05 19.71
C PRO A 155 -3.54 5.20 19.61
N ASN A 156 -4.57 5.18 20.47
CA ASN A 156 -5.55 6.27 20.60
C ASN A 156 -6.20 6.65 19.26
N SER A 157 -6.36 5.67 18.38
CA SER A 157 -6.86 5.81 17.03
C SER A 157 -7.71 4.60 16.65
N ALA A 158 -8.67 4.80 15.74
CA ALA A 158 -9.41 3.74 15.09
C ALA A 158 -9.67 4.12 13.63
N GLY A 159 -9.64 3.12 12.74
CA GLY A 159 -9.72 3.35 11.30
C GLY A 159 -8.55 4.19 10.79
N ASN A 160 -7.35 3.62 10.70
CA ASN A 160 -6.20 4.39 10.21
C ASN A 160 -6.32 4.62 8.71
N HIS A 161 -6.86 5.77 8.30
CA HIS A 161 -7.17 6.05 6.89
C HIS A 161 -6.32 7.17 6.32
N ALA A 162 -6.29 8.36 6.94
CA ALA A 162 -5.40 9.48 6.56
C ALA A 162 -3.94 9.20 6.95
N SER A 163 -3.37 8.18 6.30
CA SER A 163 -2.08 7.54 6.55
C SER A 163 -1.78 6.63 5.36
N ALA A 164 -0.55 6.27 5.04
CA ALA A 164 0.70 6.89 5.49
C ALA A 164 1.06 8.01 4.51
N PHE A 165 1.47 9.19 4.99
CA PHE A 165 1.97 10.26 4.10
C PHE A 165 3.27 10.84 4.66
N VAL A 166 4.26 11.05 3.80
CA VAL A 166 5.62 11.42 4.24
C VAL A 166 5.87 12.92 4.09
N THR A 167 6.69 13.48 4.97
CA THR A 167 7.24 14.83 4.75
C THR A 167 8.27 14.81 3.61
N PRO A 168 8.62 15.97 3.00
CA PRO A 168 9.52 16.03 1.83
C PRO A 168 10.90 15.37 2.00
N ASN A 169 11.36 15.16 3.24
CA ASN A 169 12.63 14.48 3.54
C ASN A 169 12.43 13.14 4.26
N THR A 170 11.19 12.66 4.37
CA THR A 170 10.84 11.47 5.17
C THR A 170 11.28 11.62 6.63
N GLU A 171 11.12 12.82 7.20
CA GLU A 171 11.42 13.06 8.62
C GLU A 171 10.27 12.56 9.50
N TYR A 172 9.05 12.64 8.97
CA TYR A 172 7.84 12.13 9.59
C TYR A 172 6.97 11.39 8.57
N VAL A 173 6.21 10.43 9.09
CA VAL A 173 5.04 9.82 8.45
C VAL A 173 3.81 10.21 9.27
N SER A 174 2.77 10.72 8.63
CA SER A 174 1.50 11.00 9.29
C SER A 174 0.58 9.78 9.31
N ALA A 175 -0.21 9.70 10.37
CA ALA A 175 -1.34 8.78 10.50
C ALA A 175 -2.50 9.46 11.22
N ALA A 176 -3.73 9.02 11.01
CA ALA A 176 -4.88 9.69 11.59
C ALA A 176 -6.07 8.77 11.79
N THR A 177 -6.84 9.12 12.82
CA THR A 177 -8.10 8.49 13.17
C THR A 177 -9.19 8.81 12.16
N ARG A 178 -9.79 7.81 11.52
CA ARG A 178 -11.04 7.97 10.77
C ARG A 178 -12.26 7.79 11.64
N PHE A 179 -12.24 6.82 12.55
CA PHE A 179 -13.35 6.55 13.44
C PHE A 179 -13.02 7.12 14.81
N SER A 180 -13.59 8.27 15.15
CA SER A 180 -13.35 8.87 16.46
C SER A 180 -13.68 7.88 17.59
N ILE A 181 -12.92 7.95 18.67
CA ILE A 181 -13.09 7.12 19.86
C ILE A 181 -13.28 8.02 21.08
N PRO A 182 -13.86 7.53 22.18
CA PRO A 182 -13.85 8.25 23.45
C PRO A 182 -12.40 8.58 23.84
N ILE A 183 -12.13 9.83 24.21
CA ILE A 183 -10.82 10.24 24.78
C ILE A 183 -11.10 11.23 25.91
N ASP A 184 -10.78 10.84 27.13
CA ASP A 184 -10.72 11.74 28.28
C ASP A 184 -9.27 12.10 28.64
N ALA A 185 -9.06 12.83 29.73
CA ALA A 185 -7.75 13.41 30.05
C ALA A 185 -6.67 12.35 30.40
N ASP A 186 -7.06 11.16 30.84
CA ASP A 186 -6.17 10.11 31.32
C ASP A 186 -6.47 8.71 30.74
N MET A 187 -7.30 8.63 29.70
CA MET A 187 -7.75 7.39 29.05
C MET A 187 -8.42 6.41 30.04
N SER A 188 -9.03 6.92 31.12
CA SER A 188 -9.53 6.11 32.23
C SER A 188 -11.02 5.78 32.11
N ASN A 189 -11.82 6.63 31.45
CA ASN A 189 -13.24 6.46 31.27
C ASN A 189 -13.62 6.33 29.78
N MET A 190 -13.30 5.18 29.20
CA MET A 190 -13.59 4.85 27.78
C MET A 190 -14.96 4.18 27.59
N ASP A 191 -15.61 3.75 28.69
CA ASP A 191 -16.97 3.18 28.68
C ASP A 191 -18.01 4.30 28.79
N VAL A 192 -18.45 4.78 27.63
CA VAL A 192 -19.40 5.90 27.52
C VAL A 192 -20.52 5.56 26.54
N SER A 193 -21.68 6.19 26.73
CA SER A 193 -22.76 6.09 25.74
C SER A 193 -22.34 6.72 24.42
N ILE A 194 -22.67 6.06 23.30
CA ILE A 194 -22.48 6.62 21.95
C ILE A 194 -23.26 7.94 21.79
N ASP A 195 -24.37 8.12 22.50
CA ASP A 195 -25.13 9.38 22.48
C ASP A 195 -24.29 10.58 22.97
N SER A 196 -23.21 10.34 23.71
CA SER A 196 -22.27 11.38 24.17
C SER A 196 -21.21 11.78 23.13
N TYR A 197 -21.33 11.30 21.87
CA TYR A 197 -20.30 11.43 20.83
C TYR A 197 -19.66 12.82 20.74
N LYS A 198 -20.47 13.88 20.65
CA LYS A 198 -19.98 15.27 20.53
C LYS A 198 -19.09 15.71 21.69
N ASP A 199 -19.39 15.22 22.88
CA ASP A 199 -18.74 15.61 24.11
C ASP A 199 -17.48 14.78 24.35
N THR A 200 -17.54 13.46 24.13
CA THR A 200 -16.52 12.50 24.59
C THR A 200 -15.65 11.94 23.48
N PHE A 201 -16.13 11.86 22.24
CA PHE A 201 -15.37 11.28 21.13
C PHE A 201 -14.44 12.32 20.51
N LYS A 202 -13.23 11.89 20.17
CA LYS A 202 -12.15 12.73 19.64
C LYS A 202 -11.39 11.99 18.55
N GLY A 203 -10.73 12.76 17.70
CA GLY A 203 -9.75 12.26 16.74
C GLY A 203 -8.33 12.48 17.24
N THR A 204 -7.39 11.78 16.63
CA THR A 204 -5.95 12.00 16.81
C THR A 204 -5.25 12.01 15.47
N LEU A 205 -4.29 12.94 15.32
CA LEU A 205 -3.32 12.95 14.22
C LEU A 205 -1.96 12.59 14.79
N SER A 206 -1.37 11.50 14.32
CA SER A 206 -0.10 10.97 14.79
C SER A 206 1.03 11.34 13.85
N PHE A 207 2.15 11.78 14.40
CA PHE A 207 3.38 12.05 13.66
C PHE A 207 4.46 11.06 14.09
N ILE A 208 4.74 10.12 13.19
CA ILE A 208 5.72 9.04 13.37
C ILE A 208 7.05 9.57 12.85
N LYS A 209 8.01 9.77 13.75
CA LYS A 209 9.36 10.17 13.36
C LYS A 209 10.11 9.00 12.74
N VAL A 210 10.85 9.29 11.68
CA VAL A 210 11.69 8.33 10.97
C VAL A 210 13.15 8.72 11.15
N SER A 211 13.99 7.81 11.64
CA SER A 211 15.43 8.06 11.76
C SER A 211 16.13 8.00 10.38
N GLU A 212 17.40 8.39 10.32
CA GLU A 212 18.19 8.27 9.07
C GLU A 212 18.26 6.81 8.56
N GLU A 213 18.27 5.84 9.47
CA GLU A 213 18.22 4.40 9.18
C GLU A 213 16.81 3.86 8.91
N GLY A 214 15.78 4.71 9.06
CA GLY A 214 14.39 4.37 8.81
C GLY A 214 13.61 3.86 10.03
N LYS A 215 14.17 3.90 11.24
CA LYS A 215 13.48 3.43 12.45
C LYS A 215 12.28 4.33 12.74
N MET A 216 11.12 3.72 12.97
CA MET A 216 9.86 4.42 13.24
C MET A 216 9.61 4.54 14.75
N ASN A 217 9.22 5.74 15.21
CA ASN A 217 8.74 5.98 16.56
C ASN A 217 7.68 7.09 16.57
N ILE A 218 6.57 6.89 17.28
CA ILE A 218 5.57 7.96 17.46
C ILE A 218 6.19 9.06 18.32
N ASP A 219 6.36 10.24 17.74
CA ASP A 219 6.94 11.38 18.44
C ASP A 219 5.88 12.12 19.25
N PHE A 220 4.75 12.40 18.60
CA PHE A 220 3.58 13.00 19.22
C PHE A 220 2.29 12.70 18.44
N GLN A 221 1.17 12.84 19.14
CA GLN A 221 -0.16 12.96 18.56
C GLN A 221 -0.71 14.36 18.82
N ILE A 222 -1.63 14.82 17.99
CA ILE A 222 -2.42 16.03 18.19
C ILE A 222 -3.86 15.62 18.46
N LEU A 223 -4.42 16.09 19.59
CA LEU A 223 -5.82 15.88 19.93
C LEU A 223 -6.70 16.75 19.04
N MET A 224 -7.71 16.14 18.43
CA MET A 224 -8.56 16.80 17.45
C MET A 224 -10.06 16.62 17.77
N PRO A 225 -10.93 17.48 17.21
CA PRO A 225 -12.36 17.23 17.16
C PRO A 225 -12.66 15.82 16.64
N GLY A 226 -13.72 15.23 17.20
CA GLY A 226 -14.21 13.91 16.81
C GLY A 226 -14.86 13.91 15.43
N PHE A 227 -14.07 14.21 14.41
CA PHE A 227 -14.41 14.16 12.99
C PHE A 227 -13.87 12.88 12.39
N ASP A 228 -14.26 12.60 11.14
CA ASP A 228 -13.71 11.50 10.39
C ASP A 228 -12.61 12.03 9.45
N TYR A 229 -11.34 11.80 9.78
CA TYR A 229 -10.20 12.24 8.95
C TYR A 229 -9.96 11.25 7.82
N ASP A 230 -9.90 11.75 6.58
CA ASP A 230 -10.00 10.94 5.37
C ASP A 230 -8.64 10.75 4.70
N LEU A 231 -8.06 11.81 4.12
CA LEU A 231 -6.75 11.79 3.48
C LEU A 231 -5.82 12.81 4.13
N SER A 232 -4.51 12.68 3.89
CA SER A 232 -3.54 13.70 4.28
C SER A 232 -2.48 13.92 3.23
N HIS A 233 -1.82 15.07 3.24
CA HIS A 233 -0.65 15.30 2.41
C HIS A 233 0.28 16.33 3.06
N ALA A 234 1.58 16.08 3.06
CA ALA A 234 2.57 17.04 3.53
C ALA A 234 2.76 18.20 2.54
N GLY A 235 2.98 19.40 3.06
CA GLY A 235 3.34 20.56 2.27
C GLY A 235 4.71 20.44 1.61
N LYS A 236 4.91 21.23 0.55
CA LYS A 236 6.11 21.24 -0.31
C LYS A 236 6.53 22.68 -0.55
N GLY A 237 7.76 22.92 -1.00
CA GLY A 237 8.22 24.27 -1.35
C GLY A 237 7.89 25.31 -0.26
N PRO A 238 7.04 26.32 -0.53
CA PRO A 238 6.65 27.32 0.47
C PRO A 238 5.78 26.76 1.60
N SER A 239 5.03 25.66 1.39
CA SER A 239 4.24 24.98 2.42
C SER A 239 5.00 23.88 3.18
N ASP A 240 6.30 23.67 2.90
CA ASP A 240 7.13 22.78 3.72
C ASP A 240 7.08 23.20 5.20
N GLY A 241 6.93 22.22 6.09
CA GLY A 241 6.63 22.44 7.50
C GLY A 241 5.15 22.38 7.88
N TRP A 242 4.26 22.25 6.88
CA TRP A 242 2.83 22.03 7.06
C TRP A 242 2.39 20.66 6.55
N ALA A 243 1.25 20.19 7.04
CA ALA A 243 0.55 19.01 6.54
C ALA A 243 -0.95 19.28 6.57
N PHE A 244 -1.70 18.70 5.64
CA PHE A 244 -3.11 18.99 5.44
C PHE A 244 -3.91 17.70 5.53
N PHE A 245 -5.01 17.71 6.26
CA PHE A 245 -5.86 16.53 6.46
C PHE A 245 -7.30 16.89 6.13
N THR A 246 -7.92 16.21 5.17
CA THR A 246 -9.37 16.32 4.97
C THR A 246 -10.12 15.69 6.12
N SER A 247 -11.30 16.23 6.38
CA SER A 247 -12.27 15.65 7.28
C SER A 247 -13.66 15.71 6.68
N TYR A 248 -14.46 14.68 6.97
CA TYR A 248 -15.90 14.69 6.81
C TYR A 248 -16.55 14.44 8.17
N ASN A 249 -17.89 14.48 8.25
CA ASN A 249 -18.62 14.32 9.50
C ASN A 249 -18.25 15.40 10.53
N SER A 250 -18.05 16.65 10.10
CA SER A 250 -17.84 17.77 11.03
C SER A 250 -19.05 18.01 11.95
N GLU A 251 -20.22 17.46 11.59
CA GLU A 251 -21.44 17.43 12.39
C GLU A 251 -21.34 16.51 13.61
N GLN A 252 -20.34 15.61 13.64
CA GLN A 252 -20.12 14.61 14.67
C GLN A 252 -21.35 13.71 14.86
N ALA A 253 -21.90 13.24 13.73
CA ALA A 253 -22.97 12.27 13.70
C ALA A 253 -22.43 10.86 13.98
N HIS A 254 -23.27 10.00 14.54
CA HIS A 254 -22.93 8.61 14.87
C HIS A 254 -23.99 7.60 14.36
N THR A 255 -25.00 8.06 13.62
CA THR A 255 -26.05 7.22 13.05
C THR A 255 -26.60 7.83 11.77
N LEU A 256 -27.00 7.00 10.81
CA LEU A 256 -27.46 7.41 9.47
C LEU A 256 -26.50 8.44 8.86
N LEU A 257 -25.20 8.10 8.83
CA LEU A 257 -24.14 9.03 8.46
C LEU A 257 -24.30 9.55 7.03
N GLU A 258 -24.84 8.74 6.13
CA GLU A 258 -25.18 9.11 4.76
C GLU A 258 -26.18 10.27 4.66
N ILE A 259 -26.90 10.57 5.75
CA ILE A 259 -27.82 11.70 5.87
C ILE A 259 -27.26 12.78 6.82
N ASN A 260 -26.60 12.37 7.91
CA ASN A 260 -26.31 13.24 9.04
C ASN A 260 -24.88 13.82 9.06
N ALA A 261 -23.91 13.17 8.39
CA ALA A 261 -22.49 13.57 8.34
C ALA A 261 -22.14 14.51 7.17
N SER A 262 -23.17 14.99 6.47
CA SER A 262 -23.06 15.88 5.30
C SER A 262 -24.22 16.88 5.28
N LYS A 263 -24.58 17.45 6.44
CA LYS A 263 -25.59 18.52 6.55
C LYS A 263 -24.98 19.89 6.38
N ASN A 264 -23.76 20.11 6.86
CA ASN A 264 -23.03 21.34 6.69
C ASN A 264 -22.71 21.55 5.19
N ASP A 265 -22.65 22.81 4.76
CA ASP A 265 -22.27 23.12 3.37
C ASP A 265 -20.76 22.95 3.15
N LYS A 266 -19.98 23.05 4.24
CA LYS A 266 -18.53 22.85 4.26
C LYS A 266 -18.16 22.03 5.49
N ASP A 267 -17.27 21.07 5.28
CA ASP A 267 -16.47 20.45 6.34
C ASP A 267 -15.09 21.14 6.33
N PHE A 268 -14.02 20.47 6.72
CA PHE A 268 -12.71 21.11 6.87
C PHE A 268 -11.56 20.31 6.26
N ILE A 269 -10.56 21.06 5.78
CA ILE A 269 -9.17 20.61 5.82
C ILE A 269 -8.56 21.14 7.12
N ALA A 270 -7.93 20.28 7.92
CA ALA A 270 -7.08 20.68 9.03
C ALA A 270 -5.66 20.93 8.51
N ALA A 271 -5.22 22.19 8.56
CA ALA A 271 -3.83 22.58 8.29
C ALA A 271 -3.01 22.52 9.57
N ILE A 272 -1.99 21.66 9.56
CA ILE A 272 -1.15 21.33 10.72
C ILE A 272 0.25 21.89 10.50
N ASN A 273 0.71 22.78 11.36
CA ASN A 273 2.11 23.19 11.39
C ASN A 273 2.92 22.15 12.17
N TRP A 274 3.28 21.06 11.49
CA TRP A 274 3.94 19.92 12.13
C TRP A 274 5.33 20.26 12.64
N ARG A 275 6.03 21.23 12.04
CA ARG A 275 7.33 21.69 12.55
C ARG A 275 7.19 22.34 13.91
N LYS A 276 6.24 23.26 14.05
CA LYS A 276 5.95 23.91 15.33
C LYS A 276 5.45 22.90 16.37
N ALA A 277 4.63 21.94 15.96
CA ALA A 277 4.19 20.85 16.83
C ALA A 277 5.38 19.99 17.31
N ALA A 278 6.32 19.65 16.42
CA ALA A 278 7.55 18.92 16.76
C ALA A 278 8.48 19.74 17.68
N GLU A 279 8.57 21.06 17.50
CA GLU A 279 9.28 21.96 18.42
C GLU A 279 8.66 21.91 19.82
N TYR A 280 7.33 22.00 19.93
CA TYR A 280 6.63 21.87 21.21
C TYR A 280 6.83 20.50 21.85
N ALA A 281 6.76 19.42 21.07
CA ALA A 281 7.04 18.08 21.57
C ALA A 281 8.47 17.95 22.11
N LYS A 282 9.45 18.50 21.39
CA LYS A 282 10.87 18.52 21.78
C LYS A 282 11.12 19.37 23.03
N GLU A 283 10.38 20.45 23.23
CA GLU A 283 10.38 21.26 24.46
C GLU A 283 9.69 20.57 25.63
N GLY A 284 9.10 19.39 25.42
CA GLY A 284 8.40 18.62 26.44
C GLY A 284 6.97 19.10 26.71
N LYS A 285 6.38 19.93 25.83
CA LYS A 285 4.98 20.37 25.94
C LYS A 285 4.01 19.25 25.56
N GLY A 286 2.74 19.44 25.90
CA GLY A 286 1.73 18.38 25.85
C GLY A 286 1.83 17.42 27.03
N LYS A 287 0.93 16.43 27.06
CA LYS A 287 0.81 15.46 28.16
C LYS A 287 1.21 14.08 27.66
N MET A 288 1.92 13.32 28.50
CA MET A 288 2.04 11.88 28.26
C MET A 288 0.71 11.23 28.63
N MET A 289 0.10 10.53 27.69
CA MET A 289 -1.16 9.81 27.89
C MET A 289 -0.94 8.31 27.70
N PRO A 290 -1.72 7.45 28.38
CA PRO A 290 -1.76 6.04 28.06
C PRO A 290 -2.04 5.84 26.56
N GLY A 291 -1.35 4.88 25.97
CA GLY A 291 -1.42 4.61 24.54
C GLY A 291 -0.62 3.37 24.26
N LYS A 292 -1.02 2.25 24.85
CA LYS A 292 -0.33 0.97 24.65
C LYS A 292 -0.36 0.63 23.16
N HIS A 293 0.81 0.36 22.58
CA HIS A 293 0.96 -0.04 21.19
C HIS A 293 2.17 -0.96 21.01
N VAL A 294 2.21 -1.68 19.91
CA VAL A 294 3.31 -2.60 19.56
C VAL A 294 4.07 -2.05 18.36
N ARG A 295 5.40 -2.12 18.44
CA ARG A 295 6.32 -1.88 17.33
C ARG A 295 7.04 -3.19 17.01
N ASN A 296 6.81 -3.72 15.82
CA ASN A 296 7.49 -4.90 15.30
C ASN A 296 8.57 -4.50 14.31
N TYR A 297 9.76 -5.08 14.40
CA TYR A 297 10.86 -4.76 13.47
C TYR A 297 11.77 -5.96 13.24
N ILE A 298 12.34 -6.03 12.03
CA ILE A 298 13.37 -7.00 11.68
C ILE A 298 14.69 -6.61 12.33
N ASP A 299 15.23 -7.48 13.18
CA ASP A 299 16.56 -7.30 13.76
C ASP A 299 17.64 -7.92 12.87
N HIS A 300 18.29 -7.09 12.06
CA HIS A 300 19.36 -7.51 11.15
C HIS A 300 20.64 -7.92 11.87
N GLU A 301 20.86 -7.48 13.11
CA GLU A 301 22.01 -7.93 13.92
C GLU A 301 21.78 -9.34 14.47
N GLU A 302 20.52 -9.71 14.69
CA GLU A 302 20.10 -11.03 15.18
C GLU A 302 19.43 -11.87 14.08
N GLY A 303 20.08 -11.97 12.91
CA GLY A 303 19.69 -12.92 11.86
C GLY A 303 18.45 -12.57 11.05
N GLY A 304 17.94 -11.35 11.16
CA GLY A 304 16.70 -10.95 10.51
C GLY A 304 15.45 -11.45 11.24
N ILE A 305 15.54 -11.77 12.53
CA ILE A 305 14.41 -12.22 13.32
C ILE A 305 13.58 -11.00 13.76
N ALA A 306 12.27 -11.04 13.51
CA ALA A 306 11.35 -10.01 13.93
C ALA A 306 11.23 -9.97 15.47
N LYS A 307 11.30 -8.77 16.03
CA LYS A 307 11.08 -8.49 17.46
C LYS A 307 9.86 -7.61 17.64
N SER A 308 9.15 -7.80 18.75
CA SER A 308 8.04 -6.95 19.18
C SER A 308 8.45 -6.14 20.42
N GLU A 309 8.28 -4.83 20.36
CA GLU A 309 8.45 -3.90 21.48
C GLU A 309 7.08 -3.33 21.87
N THR A 310 6.75 -3.34 23.17
CA THR A 310 5.52 -2.70 23.67
C THR A 310 5.85 -1.35 24.27
N ILE A 311 5.19 -0.32 23.78
CA ILE A 311 5.30 1.07 24.26
C ILE A 311 3.96 1.40 24.95
N ASN A 312 4.00 2.04 26.12
CA ASN A 312 2.81 2.19 26.97
C ASN A 312 2.15 3.57 26.92
N GLU A 313 2.89 4.59 26.50
CA GLU A 313 2.46 5.98 26.54
C GLU A 313 2.91 6.72 25.29
N VAL A 314 2.17 7.78 24.95
CA VAL A 314 2.47 8.67 23.83
C VAL A 314 2.28 10.12 24.26
N ARG A 315 3.06 11.02 23.69
CA ARG A 315 2.89 12.45 23.90
C ARG A 315 1.71 12.96 23.09
N VAL A 316 0.77 13.62 23.74
CA VAL A 316 -0.40 14.23 23.10
C VAL A 316 -0.34 15.74 23.28
N LEU A 317 -0.36 16.44 22.16
CA LEU A 317 -0.43 17.89 22.07
C LEU A 317 -1.89 18.32 21.97
N ASP A 318 -2.26 19.35 22.73
CA ASP A 318 -3.59 19.91 22.72
C ASP A 318 -3.57 21.30 22.04
N PRO A 319 -4.20 21.47 20.87
CA PRO A 319 -4.20 22.75 20.16
C PRO A 319 -4.95 23.86 20.91
N ARG A 320 -5.69 23.54 21.98
CA ARG A 320 -6.29 24.53 22.90
C ARG A 320 -5.29 25.13 23.88
N GLU A 321 -4.21 24.42 24.16
CA GLU A 321 -3.14 24.83 25.08
C GLU A 321 -1.89 25.32 24.33
N LEU A 322 -1.81 25.05 23.01
CA LEU A 322 -0.63 25.27 22.18
C LEU A 322 -1.02 26.02 20.90
N ASP A 323 -0.70 27.30 20.83
CA ASP A 323 -1.15 28.16 19.74
C ASP A 323 -0.47 27.83 18.40
N GLY A 324 -1.23 27.99 17.31
CA GLY A 324 -0.72 28.02 15.93
C GLY A 324 -0.15 26.72 15.40
N ILE A 325 -0.56 25.57 15.96
CA ILE A 325 -0.25 24.25 15.41
C ILE A 325 -1.36 23.69 14.52
N VAL A 326 -2.60 24.19 14.63
CA VAL A 326 -3.75 23.75 13.83
C VAL A 326 -4.62 24.95 13.43
N TYR A 327 -5.08 24.94 12.17
CA TYR A 327 -6.10 25.83 11.64
C TYR A 327 -7.07 25.03 10.76
N PHE A 328 -8.35 25.38 10.77
CA PHE A 328 -9.34 24.76 9.88
C PHE A 328 -9.61 25.63 8.65
N LEU A 329 -9.57 24.98 7.49
CA LEU A 329 -9.88 25.54 6.17
C LEU A 329 -11.25 25.01 5.75
N PRO A 330 -12.32 25.83 5.77
CA PRO A 330 -13.64 25.41 5.31
C PRO A 330 -13.58 24.86 3.88
N THR A 331 -14.17 23.69 3.63
CA THR A 331 -14.04 22.98 2.36
C THR A 331 -15.35 22.27 1.98
N PRO A 332 -15.99 22.61 0.84
CA PRO A 332 -17.20 21.94 0.35
C PRO A 332 -16.87 20.61 -0.36
N LYS A 333 -17.64 19.54 -0.21
CA LYS A 333 -18.54 19.19 0.90
C LYS A 333 -18.26 17.72 1.22
N SER A 334 -18.00 17.43 2.49
CA SER A 334 -17.50 16.14 2.95
C SER A 334 -16.31 15.68 2.10
N PRO A 335 -15.27 16.53 1.99
CA PRO A 335 -14.18 16.33 1.07
C PRO A 335 -13.45 15.01 1.35
N HIS A 336 -12.94 14.40 0.28
CA HIS A 336 -12.23 13.13 0.28
C HIS A 336 -10.72 13.35 0.24
N GLY A 337 -10.14 13.53 -0.94
CA GLY A 337 -8.70 13.76 -1.13
C GLY A 337 -8.25 15.15 -0.67
N VAL A 338 -6.96 15.26 -0.31
CA VAL A 338 -6.26 16.52 -0.11
C VAL A 338 -4.89 16.42 -0.75
N ASP A 339 -4.69 17.19 -1.79
CA ASP A 339 -3.54 17.03 -2.67
C ASP A 339 -2.81 18.38 -2.75
N VAL A 340 -1.51 18.36 -2.40
CA VAL A 340 -0.65 19.55 -2.47
C VAL A 340 0.07 19.54 -3.82
N ASP A 341 -0.05 20.61 -4.59
CA ASP A 341 0.58 20.68 -5.91
C ASP A 341 2.12 20.60 -5.82
N PRO A 342 2.84 20.25 -6.91
CA PRO A 342 4.29 20.09 -6.89
C PRO A 342 5.06 21.36 -6.49
N SER A 343 4.49 22.54 -6.72
CA SER A 343 5.10 23.81 -6.26
C SER A 343 4.89 24.05 -4.76
N GLY A 344 3.88 23.42 -4.17
CA GLY A 344 3.47 23.59 -2.78
C GLY A 344 2.69 24.86 -2.48
N GLN A 345 2.20 25.55 -3.52
CA GLN A 345 1.43 26.79 -3.40
C GLN A 345 -0.06 26.56 -3.22
N TYR A 346 -0.56 25.42 -3.69
CA TYR A 346 -1.98 25.11 -3.76
C TYR A 346 -2.32 23.82 -3.00
N ILE A 347 -3.41 23.88 -2.24
CA ILE A 347 -3.99 22.75 -1.52
C ILE A 347 -5.36 22.48 -2.13
N ILE A 348 -5.52 21.30 -2.73
CA ILE A 348 -6.68 20.94 -3.54
C ILE A 348 -7.49 19.89 -2.79
N ALA A 349 -8.79 20.12 -2.63
CA ALA A 349 -9.65 19.15 -1.95
C ALA A 349 -10.54 18.39 -2.95
N GLY A 350 -10.62 17.07 -2.80
CA GLY A 350 -11.61 16.26 -3.52
C GLY A 350 -13.02 16.55 -3.01
N GLY A 351 -13.73 17.46 -3.66
CA GLY A 351 -14.99 18.02 -3.15
C GLY A 351 -16.15 17.02 -2.92
N LYS A 352 -16.03 15.75 -3.36
CA LYS A 352 -16.96 14.62 -3.22
C LYS A 352 -18.42 14.96 -3.53
N LEU A 353 -19.15 15.53 -2.58
CA LEU A 353 -20.56 15.91 -2.74
C LEU A 353 -20.73 17.30 -3.36
N SER A 354 -19.64 18.05 -3.48
CA SER A 354 -19.58 19.36 -4.14
C SER A 354 -19.58 19.25 -5.66
N THR A 355 -20.15 20.26 -6.31
CA THR A 355 -20.11 20.45 -7.77
C THR A 355 -18.90 21.25 -8.24
N VAL A 356 -17.97 21.56 -7.33
CA VAL A 356 -16.72 22.29 -7.60
C VAL A 356 -15.56 21.64 -6.83
N ILE A 357 -14.34 21.84 -7.31
CA ILE A 357 -13.11 21.52 -6.57
C ILE A 357 -12.54 22.84 -6.02
N PRO A 358 -12.51 23.04 -4.70
CA PRO A 358 -11.87 24.21 -4.11
C PRO A 358 -10.34 24.08 -4.19
N VAL A 359 -9.68 25.15 -4.63
CA VAL A 359 -8.23 25.27 -4.65
C VAL A 359 -7.85 26.36 -3.64
N HIS A 360 -7.28 25.97 -2.51
CA HIS A 360 -6.80 26.90 -1.49
C HIS A 360 -5.37 27.35 -1.79
N SER A 361 -5.03 28.61 -1.51
CA SER A 361 -3.67 29.14 -1.65
C SER A 361 -2.96 29.16 -0.30
N PHE A 362 -1.77 28.55 -0.25
CA PHE A 362 -0.95 28.54 0.96
C PHE A 362 -0.54 29.95 1.39
N ALA A 363 -0.15 30.81 0.44
CA ALA A 363 0.22 32.20 0.76
C ALA A 363 -0.96 32.96 1.40
N LYS A 364 -2.16 32.83 0.81
CA LYS A 364 -3.37 33.44 1.36
C LYS A 364 -3.77 32.86 2.72
N MET A 365 -3.56 31.56 2.92
CA MET A 365 -3.76 30.91 4.22
C MET A 365 -2.86 31.54 5.29
N ILE A 366 -1.58 31.74 4.99
CA ILE A 366 -0.65 32.41 5.92
C ILE A 366 -1.06 33.87 6.16
N ASP A 367 -1.41 34.62 5.12
CA ASP A 367 -1.91 36.00 5.27
C ASP A 367 -3.17 36.07 6.15
N ALA A 368 -4.11 35.12 6.00
CA ALA A 368 -5.31 35.01 6.83
C ALA A 368 -4.98 34.68 8.30
N ILE A 369 -3.99 33.81 8.53
CA ILE A 369 -3.48 33.51 9.89
C ILE A 369 -2.85 34.75 10.53
N ASP A 370 -1.95 35.43 9.82
CA ASP A 370 -1.21 36.58 10.34
C ASP A 370 -2.12 37.79 10.61
N SER A 371 -3.21 37.90 9.84
CA SER A 371 -4.23 38.95 9.99
C SER A 371 -5.38 38.58 10.92
N GLU A 372 -5.37 37.37 11.48
CA GLU A 372 -6.44 36.79 12.31
C GLU A 372 -7.82 36.80 11.63
N ASP A 373 -7.86 36.59 10.30
CA ASP A 373 -9.09 36.64 9.51
C ASP A 373 -9.92 35.34 9.62
N TYR A 374 -10.50 35.16 10.79
CA TYR A 374 -11.26 33.98 11.19
C TYR A 374 -12.77 34.19 11.11
N GLU A 375 -13.53 33.12 10.87
CA GLU A 375 -15.01 33.10 10.92
C GLU A 375 -15.58 32.41 12.17
N GLY A 376 -14.71 31.84 13.00
CA GLY A 376 -15.08 31.21 14.26
C GLY A 376 -14.00 30.29 14.77
N GLU A 377 -14.40 29.39 15.67
CA GLU A 377 -13.54 28.35 16.22
C GLU A 377 -14.30 27.03 16.40
N VAL A 378 -13.58 25.92 16.29
CA VAL A 378 -14.09 24.58 16.62
C VAL A 378 -13.12 23.98 17.63
N MET A 379 -13.60 23.64 18.82
CA MET A 379 -12.73 23.16 19.92
C MET A 379 -11.59 24.15 20.23
N GLY A 380 -11.84 25.47 20.16
CA GLY A 380 -10.80 26.48 20.37
C GLY A 380 -9.74 26.57 19.26
N ILE A 381 -9.94 25.84 18.14
CA ILE A 381 -9.09 25.90 16.96
C ILE A 381 -9.69 26.90 15.98
N PRO A 382 -8.93 27.90 15.50
CA PRO A 382 -9.45 28.90 14.56
C PRO A 382 -9.91 28.30 13.23
N VAL A 383 -11.04 28.80 12.74
CA VAL A 383 -11.57 28.52 11.39
C VAL A 383 -11.31 29.74 10.51
N LEU A 384 -10.52 29.57 9.46
CA LEU A 384 -10.20 30.63 8.50
C LEU A 384 -11.41 30.96 7.63
N LYS A 385 -11.54 32.21 7.17
CA LYS A 385 -12.58 32.55 6.18
C LYS A 385 -12.28 31.93 4.82
N TYR A 386 -13.26 31.23 4.26
CA TYR A 386 -13.15 30.55 2.97
C TYR A 386 -12.64 31.47 1.84
N ASP A 387 -13.29 32.62 1.64
CA ASP A 387 -12.94 33.55 0.55
C ASP A 387 -11.53 34.15 0.70
N SER A 388 -11.04 34.24 1.94
CA SER A 388 -9.73 34.80 2.25
C SER A 388 -8.59 33.86 1.86
N ILE A 389 -8.84 32.54 1.87
CA ILE A 389 -7.83 31.51 1.58
C ILE A 389 -7.93 30.94 0.16
N LEU A 390 -9.03 31.18 -0.55
CA LEU A 390 -9.32 30.58 -1.84
C LEU A 390 -8.45 31.15 -2.96
N HIS A 391 -7.80 30.29 -3.74
CA HIS A 391 -7.22 30.65 -5.05
C HIS A 391 -8.32 30.74 -6.11
N GLY A 392 -9.13 29.68 -6.21
CA GLY A 392 -10.25 29.58 -7.13
C GLY A 392 -11.01 28.26 -6.95
N GLU A 393 -12.01 28.04 -7.79
CA GLU A 393 -12.79 26.81 -7.82
C GLU A 393 -12.84 26.26 -9.23
N VAL A 394 -12.46 24.99 -9.40
CA VAL A 394 -12.64 24.30 -10.69
C VAL A 394 -14.13 24.07 -10.89
N GLN A 395 -14.68 24.71 -11.92
CA GLN A 395 -16.08 24.58 -12.29
C GLN A 395 -16.27 23.34 -13.16
N ASP A 396 -17.41 22.65 -12.97
CA ASP A 396 -17.75 21.43 -13.69
C ASP A 396 -16.68 20.33 -13.57
N PRO A 397 -16.24 19.88 -12.39
CA PRO A 397 -15.18 18.87 -12.25
C PRO A 397 -15.65 17.43 -12.54
N GLY A 398 -16.84 17.24 -13.12
CA GLY A 398 -17.53 15.93 -13.11
C GLY A 398 -18.31 15.70 -11.80
N LEU A 399 -18.97 14.56 -11.68
CA LEU A 399 -19.77 14.21 -10.49
C LEU A 399 -18.98 13.29 -9.57
N GLY A 400 -18.85 13.71 -8.30
CA GLY A 400 -18.10 12.94 -7.30
C GLY A 400 -16.58 13.10 -7.38
N PRO A 401 -16.01 14.33 -7.41
CA PRO A 401 -14.55 14.51 -7.47
C PRO A 401 -13.89 13.99 -6.19
N LEU A 402 -12.96 13.02 -6.29
CA LEU A 402 -12.38 12.35 -5.12
C LEU A 402 -10.90 12.66 -4.88
N HIS A 403 -10.03 12.51 -5.87
CA HIS A 403 -8.58 12.55 -5.69
C HIS A 403 -7.91 13.25 -6.87
N THR A 404 -6.80 13.94 -6.64
CA THR A 404 -6.08 14.72 -7.66
C THR A 404 -4.59 14.35 -7.71
N GLU A 405 -4.04 14.21 -8.91
CA GLU A 405 -2.59 14.05 -9.15
C GLU A 405 -2.08 15.07 -10.16
N PHE A 406 -0.75 15.23 -10.24
CA PHE A 406 -0.11 16.31 -11.00
C PHE A 406 0.93 15.79 -12.00
N ASP A 407 1.04 16.44 -13.17
CA ASP A 407 1.98 16.05 -14.22
C ASP A 407 3.30 16.84 -14.24
N GLY A 408 3.46 17.82 -13.35
CA GLY A 408 4.62 18.71 -13.33
C GLY A 408 4.68 19.72 -14.49
N LYS A 409 3.62 19.83 -15.30
CA LYS A 409 3.50 20.73 -16.46
C LYS A 409 2.42 21.80 -16.27
N GLY A 410 1.92 21.97 -15.05
CA GLY A 410 0.87 22.93 -14.70
C GLY A 410 -0.55 22.37 -14.77
N TYR A 411 -0.71 21.07 -14.99
CA TYR A 411 -2.03 20.42 -14.99
C TYR A 411 -2.20 19.49 -13.80
N ALA A 412 -3.45 19.43 -13.35
CA ALA A 412 -3.96 18.51 -12.37
C ALA A 412 -4.99 17.59 -13.01
N TYR A 413 -5.11 16.37 -12.47
CA TYR A 413 -5.96 15.31 -12.98
C TYR A 413 -6.80 14.80 -11.82
N THR A 414 -8.13 14.95 -11.89
CA THR A 414 -9.03 14.56 -10.79
C THR A 414 -9.96 13.44 -11.23
N THR A 415 -10.12 12.42 -10.39
CA THR A 415 -11.15 11.38 -10.58
C THR A 415 -12.54 11.88 -10.22
N ALA A 416 -13.54 11.55 -11.03
CA ALA A 416 -14.95 11.77 -10.74
C ALA A 416 -15.70 10.43 -10.68
N PHE A 417 -16.08 10.03 -9.46
CA PHE A 417 -16.58 8.68 -9.16
C PHE A 417 -17.95 8.37 -9.79
N ILE A 418 -18.87 9.34 -9.76
CA ILE A 418 -20.26 9.14 -10.20
C ILE A 418 -20.36 9.27 -11.72
N SER A 419 -19.70 10.28 -12.30
CA SER A 419 -19.65 10.41 -13.77
C SER A 419 -18.68 9.43 -14.43
N SER A 420 -17.82 8.76 -13.64
CA SER A 420 -16.90 7.72 -14.10
C SER A 420 -15.91 8.22 -15.14
N GLU A 421 -15.16 9.26 -14.79
CA GLU A 421 -14.19 9.91 -15.66
C GLU A 421 -12.97 10.41 -14.88
N VAL A 422 -11.91 10.75 -15.61
CA VAL A 422 -10.81 11.60 -15.12
C VAL A 422 -10.90 12.94 -15.85
N VAL A 423 -10.76 14.03 -15.10
CA VAL A 423 -10.83 15.41 -15.58
C VAL A 423 -9.45 16.05 -15.46
N LYS A 424 -8.90 16.52 -16.59
CA LYS A 424 -7.66 17.30 -16.64
C LYS A 424 -7.98 18.79 -16.62
N TRP A 425 -7.33 19.53 -15.76
CA TRP A 425 -7.53 20.97 -15.59
C TRP A 425 -6.22 21.70 -15.30
N GLU A 426 -6.15 22.97 -15.67
CA GLU A 426 -4.97 23.83 -15.46
C GLU A 426 -5.03 24.47 -14.07
N ILE A 427 -3.95 24.33 -13.29
CA ILE A 427 -3.91 24.69 -11.87
C ILE A 427 -4.12 26.20 -11.67
N GLU A 428 -3.38 27.01 -12.42
CA GLU A 428 -3.40 28.47 -12.32
C GLU A 428 -4.76 29.07 -12.66
N SER A 429 -5.36 28.65 -13.78
CA SER A 429 -6.62 29.21 -14.28
C SER A 429 -7.87 28.49 -13.76
N THR A 430 -7.68 27.35 -13.09
CA THR A 430 -8.73 26.42 -12.63
C THR A 430 -9.69 25.98 -13.74
N GLN A 431 -9.24 25.95 -15.00
CA GLN A 431 -10.05 25.59 -16.16
C GLN A 431 -9.89 24.12 -16.53
N VAL A 432 -11.02 23.43 -16.74
CA VAL A 432 -11.04 22.08 -17.33
C VAL A 432 -10.63 22.16 -18.80
N VAL A 433 -9.65 21.35 -19.20
CA VAL A 433 -9.07 21.33 -20.56
C VAL A 433 -9.25 20.00 -21.28
N ASP A 434 -9.47 18.91 -20.53
CA ASP A 434 -9.73 17.60 -21.10
C ASP A 434 -10.48 16.67 -20.13
N ARG A 435 -11.10 15.63 -20.69
CA ARG A 435 -11.81 14.59 -19.94
C ARG A 435 -11.64 13.25 -20.62
N ILE A 436 -11.65 12.17 -19.86
CA ILE A 436 -11.65 10.81 -20.38
C ILE A 436 -12.51 9.91 -19.52
N ASP A 437 -13.36 9.11 -20.16
CA ASP A 437 -14.16 8.09 -19.49
C ASP A 437 -13.25 7.03 -18.85
N THR A 438 -13.64 6.57 -17.66
CA THR A 438 -13.07 5.40 -17.00
C THR A 438 -14.15 4.34 -16.76
N TYR A 439 -13.74 3.10 -16.53
CA TYR A 439 -14.65 1.96 -16.50
C TYR A 439 -14.37 1.05 -15.29
N TYR A 440 -15.06 1.22 -14.16
CA TYR A 440 -15.93 2.35 -13.81
C TYR A 440 -15.70 2.83 -12.38
N SER A 441 -16.15 4.04 -12.10
CA SER A 441 -16.16 4.65 -10.78
C SER A 441 -14.76 4.69 -10.17
N PRO A 442 -13.88 5.55 -10.70
CA PRO A 442 -12.52 5.66 -10.23
C PRO A 442 -12.53 6.25 -8.81
N GLY A 443 -11.77 5.62 -7.92
CA GLY A 443 -11.50 6.13 -6.58
C GLY A 443 -10.34 7.11 -6.64
N HIS A 444 -9.14 6.61 -6.37
CA HIS A 444 -7.90 7.37 -6.53
C HIS A 444 -7.28 7.17 -7.92
N LEU A 445 -6.27 7.98 -8.21
CA LEU A 445 -5.39 7.85 -9.36
C LEU A 445 -3.93 7.97 -8.90
N MET A 446 -2.99 7.58 -9.76
CA MET A 446 -1.56 7.73 -9.54
C MET A 446 -0.89 8.27 -10.80
N ILE A 447 -0.03 9.28 -10.66
CA ILE A 447 1.01 9.64 -11.63
C ILE A 447 2.34 9.31 -10.96
N PRO A 448 3.33 8.67 -11.62
CA PRO A 448 4.60 8.38 -10.96
C PRO A 448 5.25 9.66 -10.41
N GLY A 449 5.43 9.71 -9.08
CA GLY A 449 5.86 10.90 -8.35
C GLY A 449 4.94 12.12 -8.43
N GLY A 450 3.65 11.94 -8.77
CA GLY A 450 2.65 13.01 -8.92
C GLY A 450 2.45 13.83 -7.65
N ASP A 451 2.53 13.16 -6.51
CA ASP A 451 2.51 13.68 -5.15
C ASP A 451 3.88 14.24 -4.68
N SER A 452 4.86 14.39 -5.56
CA SER A 452 6.19 14.92 -5.27
C SER A 452 6.40 16.30 -5.91
N GLN A 453 7.56 16.92 -5.66
CA GLN A 453 7.95 18.16 -6.35
C GLN A 453 8.37 17.95 -7.81
N LYS A 454 8.63 16.69 -8.22
CA LYS A 454 9.04 16.35 -9.59
C LYS A 454 8.30 15.13 -10.14
N PRO A 455 7.03 15.30 -10.52
CA PRO A 455 6.27 14.26 -11.19
C PRO A 455 6.85 13.83 -12.54
N ASP A 456 6.73 12.54 -12.84
CA ASP A 456 6.94 11.97 -14.16
C ASP A 456 5.60 11.93 -14.94
N GLY A 457 5.19 13.09 -15.45
CA GLY A 457 3.92 13.32 -16.16
C GLY A 457 3.80 12.67 -17.54
N LYS A 458 4.04 11.36 -17.64
CA LYS A 458 3.92 10.55 -18.86
C LYS A 458 2.72 9.62 -18.81
N TYR A 459 2.50 8.97 -17.67
CA TYR A 459 1.41 8.01 -17.47
C TYR A 459 0.59 8.38 -16.24
N LEU A 460 -0.69 8.04 -16.30
CA LEU A 460 -1.64 8.09 -15.20
C LEU A 460 -2.28 6.71 -15.05
N VAL A 461 -2.48 6.25 -13.82
CA VAL A 461 -3.23 5.03 -13.52
C VAL A 461 -4.47 5.39 -12.71
N ALA A 462 -5.66 5.15 -13.25
CA ALA A 462 -6.93 5.28 -12.53
C ALA A 462 -7.32 3.95 -11.86
N LEU A 463 -7.70 3.99 -10.58
CA LEU A 463 -8.07 2.81 -9.79
C LEU A 463 -9.61 2.70 -9.68
N ASN A 464 -10.22 1.88 -10.52
CA ASN A 464 -11.67 1.74 -10.64
C ASN A 464 -12.26 0.75 -9.64
N LYS A 465 -13.39 1.14 -9.03
CA LYS A 465 -14.08 0.38 -7.97
C LYS A 465 -15.16 -0.56 -8.50
N ILE A 466 -15.51 -0.45 -9.78
CA ILE A 466 -16.56 -1.27 -10.38
C ILE A 466 -16.10 -1.81 -11.72
N THR A 467 -15.88 -3.12 -11.80
CA THR A 467 -15.28 -3.77 -12.98
C THR A 467 -16.28 -4.18 -14.06
N LYS A 468 -17.48 -4.68 -13.68
CA LYS A 468 -18.54 -5.11 -14.62
C LYS A 468 -18.01 -5.94 -15.82
N ASP A 469 -18.04 -5.36 -17.01
CA ASP A 469 -17.86 -6.00 -18.31
C ASP A 469 -16.45 -5.85 -18.88
N ARG A 470 -15.49 -5.36 -18.09
CA ARG A 470 -14.10 -5.14 -18.53
C ARG A 470 -13.28 -6.43 -18.67
N TYR A 471 -13.66 -7.49 -17.96
CA TYR A 471 -12.97 -8.78 -17.99
C TYR A 471 -13.94 -9.93 -18.22
N LEU A 472 -13.38 -11.11 -18.51
CA LEU A 472 -14.15 -12.36 -18.47
C LEU A 472 -14.75 -12.53 -17.06
N PRO A 473 -16.04 -12.87 -16.95
CA PRO A 473 -16.71 -12.95 -15.66
C PRO A 473 -16.19 -14.13 -14.83
N THR A 474 -15.88 -13.89 -13.57
CA THR A 474 -15.41 -14.88 -12.58
C THR A 474 -16.49 -15.32 -11.59
N GLY A 475 -17.74 -14.91 -11.81
CA GLY A 475 -18.87 -15.16 -10.90
C GLY A 475 -19.31 -13.87 -10.18
N PRO A 476 -19.93 -13.98 -9.00
CA PRO A 476 -20.36 -12.82 -8.21
C PRO A 476 -19.23 -11.90 -7.74
N GLU A 477 -18.00 -12.42 -7.67
CA GLU A 477 -16.81 -11.70 -7.27
C GLU A 477 -15.91 -11.48 -8.48
N MET A 478 -15.40 -10.26 -8.61
CA MET A 478 -14.44 -9.86 -9.63
C MET A 478 -13.37 -8.99 -9.00
N PHE A 479 -12.15 -9.15 -9.49
CA PHE A 479 -11.09 -8.19 -9.20
C PHE A 479 -11.40 -6.81 -9.77
N HIS A 480 -10.81 -5.80 -9.14
CA HIS A 480 -10.92 -4.41 -9.53
C HIS A 480 -10.08 -4.15 -10.80
N SER A 481 -10.24 -2.96 -11.38
CA SER A 481 -9.54 -2.61 -12.62
C SER A 481 -8.68 -1.38 -12.42
N ALA A 482 -7.39 -1.48 -12.72
CA ALA A 482 -6.56 -0.32 -12.98
C ALA A 482 -6.60 0.02 -14.47
N GLN A 483 -6.56 1.31 -14.80
CA GLN A 483 -6.54 1.78 -16.18
C GLN A 483 -5.36 2.72 -16.40
N LEU A 484 -4.47 2.34 -17.31
CA LEU A 484 -3.31 3.12 -17.73
C LEU A 484 -3.69 4.08 -18.85
N ILE A 485 -3.41 5.36 -18.63
CA ILE A 485 -3.72 6.47 -19.52
C ILE A 485 -2.41 7.21 -19.85
N ASP A 486 -2.16 7.45 -21.14
CA ASP A 486 -1.09 8.32 -21.61
C ASP A 486 -1.51 9.78 -21.40
N ILE A 487 -0.65 10.54 -20.71
CA ILE A 487 -0.82 11.97 -20.44
C ILE A 487 0.36 12.79 -20.98
N SER A 488 1.21 12.19 -21.81
CA SER A 488 2.40 12.86 -22.36
C SER A 488 2.07 13.92 -23.41
N GLY A 489 0.94 13.78 -24.10
CA GLY A 489 0.44 14.72 -25.10
C GLY A 489 -0.64 15.67 -24.58
N ASP A 490 -1.25 16.43 -25.51
CA ASP A 490 -2.28 17.42 -25.18
C ASP A 490 -3.58 16.78 -24.67
N LYS A 491 -3.93 15.61 -25.21
CA LYS A 491 -5.13 14.83 -24.91
C LYS A 491 -4.81 13.52 -24.23
N MET A 492 -5.61 13.16 -23.23
CA MET A 492 -5.51 11.87 -22.54
C MET A 492 -5.89 10.72 -23.48
N GLN A 493 -5.15 9.61 -23.42
CA GLN A 493 -5.42 8.43 -24.22
C GLN A 493 -5.37 7.18 -23.35
N LEU A 494 -6.51 6.49 -23.20
CA LEU A 494 -6.56 5.18 -22.54
C LEU A 494 -5.72 4.17 -23.33
N LEU A 495 -4.80 3.48 -22.64
CA LEU A 495 -3.87 2.53 -23.24
C LEU A 495 -4.19 1.08 -22.91
N LEU A 496 -4.43 0.79 -21.62
CA LEU A 496 -4.53 -0.57 -21.10
C LEU A 496 -5.42 -0.60 -19.85
N ASP A 497 -6.21 -1.66 -19.73
CA ASP A 497 -6.88 -2.04 -18.48
C ASP A 497 -6.20 -3.32 -17.97
N PHE A 498 -5.91 -3.39 -16.67
CA PHE A 498 -5.37 -4.60 -16.04
C PHE A 498 -5.99 -4.86 -14.66
N PRO A 499 -6.25 -6.13 -14.30
CA PRO A 499 -6.94 -6.47 -13.06
C PRO A 499 -6.04 -6.25 -11.85
N THR A 500 -6.66 -5.87 -10.73
CA THR A 500 -5.98 -5.68 -9.44
C THR A 500 -6.73 -6.40 -8.32
N GLU A 501 -5.97 -7.06 -7.45
CA GLU A 501 -6.49 -7.84 -6.33
C GLU A 501 -6.80 -6.94 -5.12
N GLY A 502 -7.85 -7.30 -4.37
CA GLY A 502 -8.04 -6.79 -3.01
C GLY A 502 -8.61 -5.36 -2.90
N GLU A 503 -9.00 -4.73 -4.01
CA GLU A 503 -9.42 -3.31 -4.07
C GLU A 503 -8.29 -2.34 -3.67
N PRO A 504 -7.29 -2.11 -4.53
CA PRO A 504 -6.30 -1.07 -4.26
C PRO A 504 -6.98 0.29 -4.02
N HIS A 505 -6.80 0.83 -2.83
CA HIS A 505 -7.32 2.15 -2.48
C HIS A 505 -6.49 3.26 -3.15
N TYR A 506 -5.17 3.18 -3.03
CA TYR A 506 -4.22 4.13 -3.61
C TYR A 506 -2.99 3.43 -4.20
N ALA A 507 -2.17 4.20 -4.92
CA ALA A 507 -0.96 3.72 -5.54
C ALA A 507 0.12 4.80 -5.63
N GLN A 508 1.37 4.36 -5.72
CA GLN A 508 2.57 5.20 -5.92
C GLN A 508 3.37 4.69 -7.11
N GLY A 509 4.05 5.60 -7.82
CA GLY A 509 4.89 5.23 -8.96
C GLY A 509 6.28 5.86 -8.88
N ILE A 510 7.30 5.15 -9.35
CA ILE A 510 8.68 5.65 -9.41
C ILE A 510 9.43 5.06 -10.60
N ALA A 511 10.31 5.85 -11.20
CA ALA A 511 11.21 5.38 -12.25
C ALA A 511 11.98 4.13 -11.80
N ALA A 512 11.94 3.08 -12.62
CA ALA A 512 12.47 1.76 -12.27
C ALA A 512 13.95 1.79 -11.88
N GLU A 513 14.74 2.63 -12.56
CA GLU A 513 16.18 2.80 -12.29
C GLU A 513 16.48 3.23 -10.84
N LYS A 514 15.62 4.04 -10.22
CA LYS A 514 15.83 4.51 -8.84
C LYS A 514 15.80 3.36 -7.83
N VAL A 515 15.04 2.31 -8.11
CA VAL A 515 14.86 1.12 -7.25
C VAL A 515 15.80 0.00 -7.68
N MET A 516 15.95 -0.26 -8.99
CA MET A 516 16.80 -1.32 -9.54
C MET A 516 18.26 -1.23 -9.09
N LYS A 517 18.80 -0.01 -8.99
CA LYS A 517 20.20 0.22 -8.58
C LYS A 517 20.50 -0.18 -7.12
N ARG A 518 19.46 -0.40 -6.31
CA ARG A 518 19.55 -0.73 -4.88
C ARG A 518 19.32 -2.21 -4.59
N GLN A 519 18.93 -2.99 -5.60
CA GLN A 519 18.43 -4.35 -5.39
C GLN A 519 19.48 -5.28 -4.80
N LYS A 520 19.12 -5.90 -3.69
CA LYS A 520 19.87 -7.01 -3.11
C LYS A 520 19.43 -8.30 -3.78
N ARG A 521 20.34 -8.91 -4.54
CA ARG A 521 20.06 -10.13 -5.31
C ARG A 521 20.14 -11.40 -4.47
N PHE A 522 21.03 -11.44 -3.49
CA PHE A 522 21.18 -12.54 -2.56
C PHE A 522 21.86 -12.07 -1.27
N TYR A 523 21.81 -12.88 -0.23
CA TYR A 523 22.52 -12.66 1.01
C TYR A 523 23.87 -13.36 0.94
N LYS A 524 24.96 -12.66 1.28
CA LYS A 524 26.25 -13.33 1.38
C LYS A 524 26.22 -14.27 2.58
N LEU A 525 26.61 -15.52 2.37
CA LEU A 525 26.59 -16.54 3.42
C LEU A 525 27.53 -16.17 4.57
N GLU A 526 28.64 -15.48 4.29
CA GLU A 526 29.59 -14.99 5.30
C GLU A 526 29.00 -13.90 6.22
N ASP A 527 28.00 -13.15 5.73
CA ASP A 527 27.32 -12.09 6.46
C ASP A 527 26.12 -12.62 7.26
N ASN A 528 25.80 -13.92 7.18
CA ASN A 528 24.65 -14.49 7.87
C ASN A 528 24.92 -14.49 9.40
N THR A 529 24.11 -13.72 10.12
CA THR A 529 24.18 -13.54 11.58
C THR A 529 23.21 -14.42 12.35
N HIS A 530 22.39 -15.24 11.67
CA HIS A 530 21.34 -16.03 12.31
C HIS A 530 21.91 -16.99 13.37
N PRO A 531 21.34 -17.01 14.60
CA PRO A 531 21.91 -17.77 15.72
C PRO A 531 21.94 -19.28 15.45
N TYR A 532 21.00 -19.76 14.62
CA TYR A 532 20.87 -21.18 14.29
C TYR A 532 21.42 -21.57 12.90
N ARG A 533 22.20 -20.71 12.26
CA ARG A 533 22.75 -20.99 10.92
C ARG A 533 23.67 -22.22 10.91
N ALA A 534 23.63 -22.97 9.83
CA ALA A 534 24.66 -23.92 9.44
C ALA A 534 25.23 -23.45 8.10
N THR A 535 26.42 -22.85 8.09
CA THR A 535 27.03 -22.28 6.89
C THR A 535 27.83 -23.31 6.09
N THR A 536 27.87 -24.56 6.55
CA THR A 536 28.44 -25.71 5.84
C THR A 536 27.69 -26.98 6.24
N GLU A 537 27.69 -28.01 5.38
CA GLU A 537 27.12 -29.33 5.72
C GLU A 537 27.72 -29.93 7.00
N ALA A 538 28.99 -29.64 7.30
CA ALA A 538 29.67 -30.17 8.49
C ALA A 538 29.12 -29.60 9.81
N GLN A 539 28.37 -28.50 9.76
CA GLN A 539 27.71 -27.90 10.92
C GLN A 539 26.28 -28.42 11.13
N THR A 540 25.77 -29.24 10.20
CA THR A 540 24.44 -29.84 10.30
C THR A 540 24.39 -30.87 11.43
N ARG A 541 23.30 -30.87 12.19
CA ARG A 541 23.14 -31.71 13.39
C ARG A 541 21.70 -31.68 13.89
N VAL A 542 21.40 -32.61 14.81
CA VAL A 542 20.13 -32.65 15.55
C VAL A 542 20.44 -32.64 17.04
N GLU A 543 19.85 -31.69 17.76
CA GLU A 543 20.08 -31.47 19.20
C GLU A 543 18.74 -31.45 19.94
N ARG A 544 18.73 -31.87 21.21
CA ARG A 544 17.54 -31.83 22.07
C ARG A 544 17.82 -31.00 23.31
N ASP A 545 16.91 -30.10 23.62
CA ASP A 545 16.86 -29.35 24.87
C ASP A 545 15.47 -29.54 25.51
N GLY A 546 15.38 -30.41 26.51
CA GLY A 546 14.09 -30.80 27.08
C GLY A 546 13.15 -31.46 26.05
N ASP A 547 11.99 -30.85 25.85
CA ASP A 547 10.97 -31.21 24.85
C ASP A 547 11.19 -30.51 23.50
N GLU A 548 12.14 -29.59 23.39
CA GLU A 548 12.53 -28.95 22.15
C GLU A 548 13.59 -29.77 21.41
N VAL A 549 13.44 -29.88 20.09
CA VAL A 549 14.42 -30.51 19.20
C VAL A 549 14.80 -29.55 18.09
N HIS A 550 16.09 -29.24 17.98
CA HIS A 550 16.64 -28.34 16.98
C HIS A 550 17.33 -29.15 15.89
N VAL A 551 16.83 -29.01 14.66
CA VAL A 551 17.41 -29.59 13.45
C VAL A 551 18.12 -28.47 12.70
N TYR A 552 19.44 -28.49 12.71
CA TYR A 552 20.28 -27.58 11.94
C TYR A 552 20.51 -28.20 10.56
N MET A 553 19.83 -27.65 9.56
CA MET A 553 19.75 -28.18 8.21
C MET A 553 20.36 -27.20 7.21
N THR A 554 20.95 -27.73 6.15
CA THR A 554 21.42 -26.96 5.00
C THR A 554 20.72 -27.42 3.73
N THR A 555 20.59 -26.49 2.78
CA THR A 555 20.20 -26.75 1.41
C THR A 555 21.27 -26.26 0.44
N ILE A 556 21.51 -27.08 -0.57
CA ILE A 556 22.20 -26.71 -1.81
C ILE A 556 21.53 -27.53 -2.91
N ARG A 557 21.60 -27.10 -4.17
CA ARG A 557 20.87 -27.74 -5.27
C ARG A 557 20.86 -29.27 -5.20
N SER A 558 19.64 -29.82 -5.23
CA SER A 558 19.30 -31.25 -5.27
C SER A 558 19.36 -32.03 -3.95
N HIS A 559 19.71 -31.45 -2.79
CA HIS A 559 19.65 -32.21 -1.53
C HIS A 559 19.54 -31.36 -0.26
N PHE A 560 18.99 -32.00 0.78
CA PHE A 560 19.05 -31.53 2.17
C PHE A 560 20.19 -32.22 2.92
N SER A 561 20.77 -31.56 3.90
CA SER A 561 21.60 -32.21 4.93
C SER A 561 21.20 -31.67 6.30
N PRO A 562 20.68 -32.50 7.24
CA PRO A 562 20.41 -33.93 7.06
C PRO A 562 19.14 -34.22 6.24
N ASP A 563 19.03 -35.42 5.65
CA ASP A 563 17.88 -35.85 4.84
C ASP A 563 16.99 -36.90 5.53
N ASN A 564 17.56 -37.76 6.38
CA ASN A 564 16.83 -38.77 7.14
C ASN A 564 17.09 -38.56 8.61
N ILE A 565 16.05 -38.41 9.43
CA ILE A 565 16.16 -38.04 10.85
C ILE A 565 15.36 -39.03 11.70
N GLU A 566 16.03 -39.68 12.65
CA GLU A 566 15.42 -40.55 13.68
C GLU A 566 15.67 -39.97 15.08
N GLY A 567 14.84 -40.32 16.06
CA GLY A 567 14.96 -39.89 17.45
C GLY A 567 13.97 -38.78 17.88
N ILE A 568 13.12 -38.33 16.94
CA ILE A 568 11.97 -37.46 17.23
C ILE A 568 10.85 -38.29 17.89
N LYS A 569 10.12 -37.68 18.81
CA LYS A 569 9.06 -38.31 19.60
C LYS A 569 7.76 -37.51 19.52
N VAL A 570 6.64 -38.20 19.73
CA VAL A 570 5.36 -37.52 19.99
C VAL A 570 5.51 -36.66 21.24
N GLY A 571 5.08 -35.40 21.14
CA GLY A 571 5.21 -34.41 22.22
C GLY A 571 6.40 -33.46 22.04
N ASP A 572 7.35 -33.78 21.17
CA ASP A 572 8.45 -32.86 20.85
C ASP A 572 7.92 -31.60 20.15
N LYS A 573 8.58 -30.46 20.42
CA LYS A 573 8.50 -29.26 19.61
C LYS A 573 9.76 -29.17 18.75
N VAL A 574 9.61 -29.43 17.45
CA VAL A 574 10.73 -29.54 16.52
C VAL A 574 10.91 -28.24 15.75
N TYR A 575 12.12 -27.68 15.78
CA TYR A 575 12.53 -26.52 14.99
C TYR A 575 13.46 -26.95 13.87
N PHE A 576 13.06 -26.73 12.62
CA PHE A 576 13.92 -26.89 11.46
C PHE A 576 14.55 -25.56 11.11
N HIS A 577 15.81 -25.36 11.47
CA HIS A 577 16.61 -24.20 11.06
C HIS A 577 17.30 -24.54 9.75
N VAL A 578 16.83 -23.96 8.64
CA VAL A 578 17.27 -24.32 7.29
C VAL A 578 18.07 -23.18 6.69
N THR A 579 19.36 -23.41 6.42
CA THR A 579 20.26 -22.45 5.77
C THR A 579 20.44 -22.78 4.29
N ASN A 580 20.20 -21.81 3.40
CA ASN A 580 20.48 -21.95 1.97
C ASN A 580 21.95 -21.57 1.67
N LEU A 581 22.72 -22.54 1.19
CA LEU A 581 24.16 -22.39 0.90
C LEU A 581 24.44 -21.83 -0.51
N GLU A 582 23.44 -21.68 -1.36
CA GLU A 582 23.61 -21.07 -2.69
C GLU A 582 24.12 -19.63 -2.56
N GLN A 583 24.97 -19.21 -3.51
CA GLN A 583 25.53 -17.87 -3.62
C GLN A 583 25.35 -17.32 -5.04
N ASP A 584 24.19 -17.62 -5.62
CA ASP A 584 23.76 -17.20 -6.94
C ASP A 584 22.36 -16.58 -6.84
N TRP A 585 22.05 -15.64 -7.72
CA TRP A 585 20.77 -14.94 -7.71
C TRP A 585 19.66 -15.86 -8.25
N ASP A 586 18.47 -15.76 -7.66
CA ASP A 586 17.25 -16.46 -8.13
C ASP A 586 17.36 -18.00 -7.98
N VAL A 587 17.97 -18.45 -6.88
CA VAL A 587 18.08 -19.87 -6.51
C VAL A 587 17.56 -20.11 -5.09
N PRO A 588 16.27 -19.82 -4.82
CA PRO A 588 15.68 -20.12 -3.52
C PRO A 588 15.57 -21.63 -3.30
N HIS A 589 15.35 -22.02 -2.05
CA HIS A 589 14.99 -23.37 -1.68
C HIS A 589 13.71 -23.38 -0.84
N GLY A 590 12.91 -24.40 -1.05
CA GLY A 590 11.71 -24.66 -0.27
C GLY A 590 11.96 -25.61 0.90
N PHE A 591 11.13 -25.57 1.94
CA PHE A 591 11.06 -26.63 2.96
C PHE A 591 9.62 -26.79 3.48
N ALA A 592 9.06 -27.99 3.32
CA ALA A 592 7.78 -28.36 3.90
C ALA A 592 7.80 -29.81 4.41
N ILE A 593 7.10 -30.08 5.53
CA ILE A 593 6.94 -31.40 6.13
C ILE A 593 5.46 -31.77 6.25
N ILE A 594 5.11 -33.02 5.94
CA ILE A 594 3.70 -33.45 5.92
C ILE A 594 3.02 -33.25 7.28
N GLY A 595 1.84 -32.63 7.24
CA GLY A 595 1.02 -32.41 8.42
C GLY A 595 1.53 -31.31 9.35
N ALA A 596 2.50 -30.49 8.93
CA ALA A 596 2.76 -29.22 9.59
C ALA A 596 1.53 -28.31 9.50
N ASN A 597 1.19 -27.67 10.62
CA ASN A 597 0.19 -26.61 10.68
C ASN A 597 0.85 -25.22 10.54
N ASN A 598 2.04 -25.20 9.96
CA ASN A 598 2.81 -24.04 9.56
C ASN A 598 2.93 -24.05 8.01
N SER A 599 3.14 -22.90 7.37
CA SER A 599 3.38 -22.87 5.92
C SER A 599 4.80 -23.35 5.58
N GLU A 600 5.07 -23.52 4.29
CA GLU A 600 6.44 -23.75 3.81
C GLU A 600 7.39 -22.61 4.19
N LEU A 601 8.69 -22.90 4.17
CA LEU A 601 9.74 -21.88 4.10
C LEU A 601 10.18 -21.70 2.66
N LEU A 602 10.28 -20.46 2.20
CA LEU A 602 11.00 -20.10 0.97
C LEU A 602 12.28 -19.36 1.34
N ILE A 603 13.41 -20.06 1.30
CA ILE A 603 14.69 -19.62 1.86
C ILE A 603 15.56 -19.06 0.74
N MET A 604 15.82 -17.75 0.77
CA MET A 604 16.65 -17.08 -0.23
C MET A 604 18.13 -17.48 -0.11
N PRO A 605 18.94 -17.39 -1.18
CA PRO A 605 20.36 -17.73 -1.13
C PRO A 605 21.10 -16.96 -0.02
N GLY A 606 21.80 -17.71 0.84
CA GLY A 606 22.51 -17.21 2.03
C GLY A 606 21.66 -16.98 3.28
N GLU A 607 20.34 -17.10 3.20
CA GLU A 607 19.41 -16.89 4.32
C GLU A 607 19.33 -18.13 5.23
N THR A 608 18.82 -17.94 6.45
CA THR A 608 18.39 -19.03 7.32
C THR A 608 17.01 -18.71 7.86
N LEU A 609 16.08 -19.66 7.71
CA LEU A 609 14.71 -19.54 8.22
C LEU A 609 14.35 -20.76 9.07
N THR A 610 13.36 -20.61 9.93
CA THR A 610 12.97 -21.62 10.92
C THR A 610 11.50 -22.00 10.78
N LEU A 611 11.24 -23.30 10.64
CA LEU A 611 9.91 -23.89 10.69
C LEU A 611 9.71 -24.67 11.99
N THR A 612 8.67 -24.33 12.74
CA THR A 612 8.24 -25.08 13.93
C THR A 612 7.22 -26.16 13.56
N TRP A 613 7.42 -27.38 14.07
CA TRP A 613 6.56 -28.54 13.86
C TRP A 613 6.39 -29.37 15.13
N GLU A 614 5.14 -29.73 15.46
CA GLU A 614 4.82 -30.56 16.63
C GLU A 614 4.15 -31.87 16.19
N PRO A 615 4.88 -32.99 16.09
CA PRO A 615 4.31 -34.26 15.69
C PRO A 615 3.31 -34.81 16.72
N LYS A 616 2.06 -35.03 16.29
CA LYS A 616 0.96 -35.51 17.15
C LYS A 616 0.76 -37.02 17.15
N LYS A 617 1.48 -37.77 16.30
CA LYS A 617 1.35 -39.23 16.20
C LYS A 617 2.65 -39.90 15.78
N VAL A 618 2.79 -41.16 16.17
CA VAL A 618 3.89 -42.05 15.74
C VAL A 618 3.79 -42.28 14.24
N GLY A 619 4.92 -42.29 13.54
CA GLY A 619 4.97 -42.55 12.10
C GLY A 619 6.25 -42.08 11.43
N VAL A 620 6.27 -42.20 10.11
CA VAL A 620 7.33 -41.66 9.25
C VAL A 620 6.72 -40.51 8.44
N PHE A 621 7.36 -39.35 8.51
CA PHE A 621 6.86 -38.08 7.99
C PHE A 621 7.84 -37.55 6.94
N PRO A 622 7.51 -37.65 5.65
CA PRO A 622 8.31 -37.04 4.60
C PRO A 622 8.32 -35.51 4.67
N PHE A 623 9.45 -34.92 4.28
CA PHE A 623 9.62 -33.51 3.95
C PHE A 623 10.28 -33.36 2.58
N TYR A 624 10.14 -32.20 1.95
CA TYR A 624 10.65 -31.96 0.59
C TYR A 624 10.89 -30.48 0.31
N CYS A 625 11.63 -30.20 -0.77
CA CYS A 625 11.79 -28.86 -1.32
C CYS A 625 10.58 -28.49 -2.17
N THR A 626 9.79 -27.53 -1.71
CA THR A 626 8.63 -26.97 -2.41
C THR A 626 9.00 -26.20 -3.68
N ASP A 627 10.15 -25.52 -3.67
CA ASP A 627 10.66 -24.77 -4.81
C ASP A 627 11.32 -25.65 -5.89
N PHE A 628 11.13 -25.29 -7.17
CA PHE A 628 11.80 -25.94 -8.30
C PHE A 628 13.24 -25.42 -8.43
N CYS A 629 14.09 -25.83 -7.51
CA CYS A 629 15.45 -25.32 -7.39
C CYS A 629 16.47 -25.98 -8.35
N SER A 630 16.16 -27.15 -8.92
CA SER A 630 17.06 -27.88 -9.82
C SER A 630 16.33 -28.94 -10.66
N ALA A 631 17.00 -29.53 -11.65
CA ALA A 631 16.45 -30.66 -12.41
C ALA A 631 16.12 -31.90 -11.54
N LEU A 632 16.72 -31.99 -10.35
CA LEU A 632 16.50 -33.06 -9.37
C LEU A 632 15.70 -32.55 -8.15
N HIS A 633 14.84 -31.55 -8.34
CA HIS A 633 14.02 -31.00 -7.25
C HIS A 633 13.12 -32.06 -6.60
N GLN A 634 12.63 -33.04 -7.38
CA GLN A 634 11.77 -34.11 -6.83
C GLN A 634 12.54 -35.08 -5.93
N GLU A 635 13.82 -35.29 -6.21
CA GLU A 635 14.72 -36.11 -5.40
C GLU A 635 15.21 -35.38 -4.13
N MET A 636 15.04 -34.05 -4.08
CA MET A 636 15.34 -33.24 -2.89
C MET A 636 14.23 -33.40 -1.83
N GLN A 637 14.29 -34.51 -1.12
CA GLN A 637 13.34 -34.91 -0.08
C GLN A 637 14.02 -35.71 1.02
N GLY A 638 13.30 -35.90 2.11
CA GLY A 638 13.79 -36.60 3.28
C GLY A 638 12.67 -37.15 4.16
N TYR A 639 13.05 -37.80 5.27
CA TYR A 639 12.10 -38.42 6.19
C TYR A 639 12.45 -38.13 7.64
N VAL A 640 11.41 -37.91 8.46
CA VAL A 640 11.50 -37.89 9.91
C VAL A 640 10.75 -39.08 10.50
N ARG A 641 11.41 -39.88 11.33
CA ARG A 641 10.78 -40.94 12.11
C ARG A 641 10.39 -40.42 13.49
N VAL A 642 9.08 -40.38 13.75
CA VAL A 642 8.50 -40.02 15.05
C VAL A 642 8.14 -41.28 15.81
N SER A 643 8.72 -41.43 17.00
CA SER A 643 8.53 -42.55 17.92
C SER A 643 7.56 -42.19 19.06
N PRO A 644 7.07 -43.18 19.84
CA PRO A 644 6.29 -42.88 21.05
C PRO A 644 7.04 -41.98 22.03
N GLU A 645 6.32 -41.22 22.85
CA GLU A 645 6.85 -40.28 23.87
C GLU A 645 7.89 -40.95 24.80
N ASN A 646 7.66 -42.20 25.19
CA ASN A 646 8.54 -42.99 26.06
C ASN A 646 9.65 -43.76 25.33
N SER A 647 9.91 -43.46 24.06
CA SER A 647 10.96 -44.14 23.28
C SER A 647 12.37 -43.79 23.77
N ASP A 648 13.27 -44.76 23.70
CA ASP A 648 14.70 -44.69 24.03
C ASP A 648 15.61 -44.65 22.79
N ILE A 649 15.04 -44.40 21.60
CA ILE A 649 15.81 -44.31 20.35
C ILE A 649 16.66 -43.03 20.37
N ASP A 650 17.99 -43.20 20.29
CA ASP A 650 18.96 -42.12 20.12
C ASP A 650 18.80 -41.42 18.76
N PHE A 651 19.25 -40.16 18.68
CA PHE A 651 19.30 -39.45 17.41
C PHE A 651 20.21 -40.18 16.41
N LYS A 652 19.68 -40.36 15.20
CA LYS A 652 20.44 -40.77 14.03
C LYS A 652 20.01 -39.91 12.87
N TYR A 653 20.96 -39.40 12.11
CA TYR A 653 20.64 -38.62 10.92
C TYR A 653 21.64 -38.87 9.78
N GLY A 654 21.14 -38.82 8.55
CA GLY A 654 21.93 -38.98 7.34
C GLY A 654 22.40 -37.64 6.78
N THR A 655 23.65 -37.54 6.35
CA THR A 655 24.22 -36.38 5.64
C THR A 655 24.74 -36.77 4.25
N GLY A 656 24.31 -37.93 3.74
CA GLY A 656 24.80 -38.51 2.49
C GLY A 656 26.26 -39.02 2.53
N LYS A 657 26.93 -39.00 3.69
CA LYS A 657 28.31 -39.46 3.90
C LYS A 657 28.40 -40.71 4.76
#